data_AF-A0A522VWE3-F1
#
_entry.id   AF-A0A522VWE3-F1
#
_cell.length_a   1.000
_cell.length_b   1.000
_cell.length_c   1.000
_cell.angle_alpha   90.00
_cell.angle_beta   90.00
_cell.angle_gamma   90.00
#
_symmetry.space_group_name_H-M   'P 1'
#
loop_
_entity.id
_entity.type
_entity.pdbx_description
1 polymer ?
#
loop_
_entity_poly.entity_id
_entity_poly.type
_entity_poly.pdbx_seq_one_letter_code
_entity_poly.pdbx_strand_id
1 'polypeptide(L)'
;MEDTRTPDLFPPENGDDAAPIERHASQAYLGYAVSTVKARALPEIADGLKPVQRRILYAMGETNAAGFVKSARYVGEVLGKYHPHGDSSTYEALVHLAQPFSMRYPLIDGQGNFGSRDGDSAAAYRYTEARLSRYAELMIAEIGEGTVDFVRNYDGKFDEPVLLPARLPFGLLNGSFGIPVGFSTRIPSHNLKEVAAAAAYVIQHPRGKLEEVLARLPGPDFPGGGQIISPAEEIRQAYESGRGSIAMRARWHIEPLARGQWRIVVTELPHGVSCRQVLEEIEALVNPKPGAGRKETTQEQKRLRQFILELVETVRDESDRKSRLRLVIEPRSSRQNADETLQALLVHTSLETRVPVNLTWLGLDGLPETKDLVTILREWGEWRVATLRRRTQHRLDRCEERLHIVLGRLMAFAKIDEIIKLIRACDDQGEARQKLSEKYKLSERQAEDIVNLRLGQLTRLDGVKLNEEKKTLEAERKDLKAILGDDKALRTLVVKELEADAKQYGDARRTLIRSEERAAIERTVVEEPITVILSLKGWVRARSGHGIELDAVGFKDGDARYLELECKTTDAISVLSASGKCFTLDAAALPSGRGDGAPVNTLVNSGSDEIVWIGIGSPETQLLLANTGGNGFLCRLGDLATKTRQGKDFMAVPEG
;
A
#
# COMPACT_ATOMS: atom_id res chain seq x y z
N MET A 1 28.61 -11.02 5.82
CA MET A 1 28.55 -11.40 4.39
C MET A 1 29.16 -10.25 3.63
N GLU A 2 30.30 -10.46 2.99
CA GLU A 2 30.73 -9.56 1.92
C GLU A 2 29.65 -9.58 0.85
N ASP A 3 29.12 -8.41 0.50
CA ASP A 3 28.11 -8.24 -0.53
C ASP A 3 28.74 -8.57 -1.89
N THR A 4 28.80 -9.85 -2.23
CA THR A 4 29.30 -10.36 -3.51
C THR A 4 28.27 -10.24 -4.63
N ARG A 5 27.10 -9.64 -4.38
CA ARG A 5 25.99 -9.54 -5.33
C ARG A 5 25.75 -8.13 -5.85
N THR A 6 26.25 -7.10 -5.18
CA THR A 6 26.29 -5.76 -5.77
C THR A 6 27.53 -5.68 -6.65
N PRO A 7 27.39 -5.49 -7.99
CA PRO A 7 28.54 -5.21 -8.85
C PRO A 7 29.32 -4.05 -8.24
N ASP A 8 30.65 -4.09 -8.29
CA ASP A 8 31.46 -2.94 -7.88
C ASP A 8 31.19 -1.80 -8.88
N LEU A 9 30.20 -0.97 -8.57
CA LEU A 9 29.66 0.06 -9.46
C LEU A 9 30.64 1.24 -9.62
N PHE A 10 31.68 1.28 -8.78
CA PHE A 10 32.66 2.35 -8.71
C PHE A 10 34.07 1.77 -8.85
N PRO A 11 34.63 1.67 -10.07
CA PRO A 11 36.05 1.34 -10.21
C PRO A 11 36.89 2.39 -9.46
N PRO A 12 38.05 2.01 -8.89
CA PRO A 12 38.95 2.97 -8.28
C PRO A 12 39.29 4.04 -9.31
N GLU A 13 39.20 5.31 -8.92
CA GLU A 13 39.66 6.45 -9.71
C GLU A 13 41.18 6.34 -9.87
N ASN A 14 41.63 5.53 -10.82
CA ASN A 14 42.97 5.59 -11.35
C ASN A 14 43.00 6.87 -12.20
N GLY A 15 43.43 7.95 -11.55
CA GLY A 15 43.31 9.32 -12.04
C GLY A 15 44.22 9.67 -13.21
N ASP A 16 43.98 9.11 -14.40
CA ASP A 16 44.53 9.68 -15.64
C ASP A 16 43.71 9.42 -16.94
N ASP A 17 42.64 8.63 -16.93
CA ASP A 17 41.78 8.45 -18.11
C ASP A 17 40.36 8.98 -17.88
N ALA A 18 40.01 10.09 -18.55
CA ALA A 18 38.63 10.57 -18.58
C ALA A 18 37.72 9.50 -19.19
N ALA A 19 36.88 8.87 -18.36
CA ALA A 19 35.91 7.90 -18.83
C ALA A 19 35.02 8.54 -19.91
N PRO A 20 34.71 7.83 -21.03
CA PRO A 20 33.77 8.33 -22.02
C PRO A 20 32.48 8.79 -21.37
N ILE A 21 31.97 9.97 -21.77
CA ILE A 21 30.81 10.62 -21.13
C ILE A 21 29.59 9.68 -21.03
N GLU A 22 29.39 8.82 -22.03
CA GLU A 22 28.35 7.78 -22.04
C GLU A 22 28.50 6.81 -20.87
N ARG A 23 29.71 6.30 -20.63
CA ARG A 23 30.01 5.37 -19.55
C ARG A 23 29.85 6.04 -18.19
N HIS A 24 30.38 7.26 -18.03
CA HIS A 24 30.24 8.00 -16.79
C HIS A 24 28.77 8.32 -16.49
N ALA A 25 28.01 8.82 -17.46
CA ALA A 25 26.59 9.12 -17.30
C ALA A 25 25.77 7.87 -16.95
N SER A 26 26.02 6.74 -17.63
CA SER A 26 25.37 5.46 -17.34
C SER A 26 25.67 4.97 -15.92
N GLN A 27 26.93 5.06 -15.46
CA GLN A 27 27.33 4.63 -14.12
C GLN A 27 26.76 5.54 -13.03
N ALA A 28 26.84 6.86 -13.21
CA ALA A 28 26.29 7.83 -12.27
C ALA A 28 24.77 7.69 -12.15
N TYR A 29 24.07 7.51 -13.28
CA TYR A 29 22.63 7.27 -13.28
C TYR A 29 22.26 5.94 -12.60
N LEU A 30 22.98 4.86 -12.88
CA LEU A 30 22.75 3.57 -12.25
C LEU A 30 22.99 3.62 -10.73
N GLY A 31 24.08 4.26 -10.28
CA GLY A 31 24.36 4.46 -8.86
C GLY A 31 23.25 5.24 -8.16
N TYR A 32 22.75 6.31 -8.77
CA TYR A 32 21.62 7.09 -8.26
C TYR A 32 20.31 6.27 -8.24
N ALA A 33 20.03 5.51 -9.30
CA ALA A 33 18.84 4.68 -9.41
C ALA A 33 18.82 3.59 -8.32
N VAL A 34 19.92 2.85 -8.17
CA VAL A 34 20.07 1.80 -7.13
C VAL A 34 19.94 2.40 -5.73
N SER A 35 20.60 3.52 -5.46
CA SER A 35 20.47 4.22 -4.18
C SER A 35 19.03 4.65 -3.88
N THR A 36 18.32 5.18 -4.88
CA THR A 36 16.92 5.60 -4.70
C THR A 36 15.98 4.42 -4.43
N VAL A 37 16.23 3.27 -5.08
CA VAL A 37 15.46 2.03 -4.86
C VAL A 37 15.72 1.46 -3.46
N LYS A 38 16.98 1.15 -3.13
CA LYS A 38 17.35 0.45 -1.90
C LYS A 38 17.31 1.34 -0.66
N ALA A 39 17.73 2.60 -0.77
CA ALA A 39 18.01 3.44 0.40
C ALA A 39 16.95 4.54 0.67
N ARG A 40 15.89 4.66 -0.16
CA ARG A 40 14.94 5.77 -0.03
C ARG A 40 13.46 5.40 -0.16
N ALA A 41 13.07 4.70 -1.22
CA ALA A 41 11.67 4.73 -1.65
C ALA A 41 10.87 3.45 -1.40
N LEU A 42 11.49 2.26 -1.47
CA LEU A 42 10.79 1.00 -1.22
C LEU A 42 10.88 0.59 0.25
N PRO A 43 9.80 0.05 0.84
CA PRO A 43 9.86 -0.59 2.13
C PRO A 43 10.55 -1.96 2.02
N GLU A 44 11.28 -2.33 3.06
CA GLU A 44 11.81 -3.69 3.20
C GLU A 44 10.73 -4.63 3.72
N ILE A 45 10.68 -5.85 3.20
CA ILE A 45 9.62 -6.81 3.59
C ILE A 45 9.67 -7.20 5.07
N ALA A 46 10.87 -7.20 5.67
CA ALA A 46 11.11 -7.61 7.05
C ALA A 46 10.41 -6.72 8.07
N ASP A 47 10.63 -5.40 8.00
CA ASP A 47 10.10 -4.43 8.97
C ASP A 47 9.06 -3.47 8.37
N GLY A 48 8.91 -3.44 7.05
CA GLY A 48 7.97 -2.58 6.35
C GLY A 48 8.37 -1.11 6.32
N LEU A 49 9.61 -0.76 6.70
CA LEU A 49 10.06 0.61 6.83
C LEU A 49 11.02 1.03 5.72
N LYS A 50 11.05 2.35 5.48
CA LYS A 50 12.13 3.01 4.75
C LYS A 50 13.28 3.35 5.70
N PRO A 51 14.52 3.52 5.21
CA PRO A 51 15.68 3.79 6.06
C PRO A 51 15.55 5.00 7.00
N VAL A 52 14.94 6.10 6.52
CA VAL A 52 14.71 7.29 7.38
C VAL A 52 13.76 6.98 8.55
N GLN A 53 12.71 6.19 8.31
CA GLN A 53 11.75 5.81 9.35
C GLN A 53 12.42 4.89 10.39
N ARG A 54 13.24 3.94 9.93
CA ARG A 54 14.04 3.05 10.76
C ARG A 54 14.97 3.81 11.70
N ARG A 55 15.73 4.75 11.15
CA ARG A 55 16.67 5.60 11.90
C ARG A 55 15.96 6.47 12.93
N ILE A 56 14.79 7.03 12.59
CA ILE A 56 13.98 7.81 13.54
C ILE A 56 13.56 6.93 14.73
N LEU A 57 12.97 5.76 14.48
CA LEU A 57 12.52 4.88 15.56
C LEU A 57 13.67 4.38 16.42
N TYR A 58 14.80 4.04 15.80
CA TYR A 58 16.00 3.60 16.50
C TYR A 58 16.56 4.70 17.42
N ALA A 59 16.78 5.91 16.89
CA ALA A 59 17.29 7.04 17.68
C ALA A 59 16.34 7.43 18.83
N MET A 60 15.03 7.37 18.59
CA MET A 60 14.02 7.58 19.64
C MET A 60 14.08 6.49 20.72
N GLY A 61 14.29 5.23 20.32
CA GLY A 61 14.44 4.09 21.23
C GLY A 61 15.69 4.21 22.11
N GLU A 62 16.83 4.59 21.53
CA GLU A 62 18.08 4.80 22.28
C GLU A 62 17.98 5.93 23.31
N THR A 63 17.19 6.97 23.00
CA THR A 63 17.00 8.11 23.90
C THR A 63 16.33 7.68 25.22
N ASN A 64 15.60 6.55 25.24
CA ASN A 64 14.91 6.00 26.42
C ASN A 64 14.08 7.04 27.20
N ALA A 65 13.44 7.96 26.48
CA ALA A 65 12.63 9.01 27.09
C ALA A 65 11.31 8.44 27.61
N ALA A 66 11.04 8.60 28.91
CA ALA A 66 9.80 8.14 29.54
C ALA A 66 8.54 8.96 29.13
N GLY A 67 8.72 10.15 28.55
CA GLY A 67 7.64 11.08 28.23
C GLY A 67 7.81 11.76 26.87
N PHE A 68 6.94 12.74 26.60
CA PHE A 68 7.05 13.59 25.42
C PHE A 68 8.33 14.43 25.47
N VAL A 69 9.04 14.47 24.35
CA VAL A 69 10.28 15.23 24.18
C VAL A 69 10.15 16.06 22.92
N LYS A 70 10.74 17.26 22.92
CA LYS A 70 10.75 18.15 21.75
C LYS A 70 11.23 17.41 20.50
N SER A 71 10.46 17.49 19.41
CA SER A 71 10.80 16.85 18.14
C SER A 71 12.17 17.31 17.64
N ALA A 72 12.55 18.56 17.92
CA ALA A 72 13.89 19.11 17.67
C ALA A 72 15.03 18.23 18.17
N ARG A 73 14.89 17.62 19.36
CA ARG A 73 15.93 16.75 19.94
C ARG A 73 16.09 15.47 19.13
N TYR A 74 14.99 14.81 18.78
CA TYR A 74 15.04 13.59 17.97
C TYR A 74 15.55 13.85 16.56
N VAL A 75 15.11 14.95 15.92
CA VAL A 75 15.64 15.36 14.62
C VAL A 75 17.15 15.59 14.71
N GLY A 76 17.62 16.29 15.75
CA GLY A 76 19.05 16.50 15.99
C GLY A 76 19.85 15.20 16.17
N GLU A 77 19.34 14.25 16.97
CA GLU A 77 19.98 12.93 17.19
C GLU A 77 20.07 12.12 15.89
N VAL A 78 18.98 12.08 15.11
CA VAL A 78 18.94 11.36 13.84
C VAL A 78 19.92 11.96 12.86
N LEU A 79 19.97 13.29 12.74
CA LEU A 79 20.90 13.99 11.85
C LEU A 79 22.36 13.82 12.26
N GLY A 80 22.63 13.94 13.57
CA GLY A 80 23.98 13.90 14.10
C GLY A 80 24.63 12.50 14.04
N LYS A 81 23.82 11.43 14.07
CA LYS A 81 24.33 10.06 14.15
C LYS A 81 24.04 9.22 12.90
N TYR A 82 22.86 9.33 12.29
CA TYR A 82 22.36 8.29 11.37
C TYR A 82 21.98 8.81 9.98
N HIS A 83 21.48 10.03 9.85
CA HIS A 83 20.87 10.51 8.60
C HIS A 83 21.51 11.82 8.13
N PRO A 84 22.46 11.77 7.17
CA PRO A 84 23.21 12.95 6.72
C PRO A 84 22.42 13.82 5.71
N HIS A 85 21.09 13.81 5.78
CA HIS A 85 20.22 14.58 4.88
C HIS A 85 19.49 15.69 5.66
N GLY A 86 18.67 16.51 4.99
CA GLY A 86 18.07 17.69 5.61
C GLY A 86 17.21 17.39 6.86
N ASP A 87 17.13 18.38 7.74
CA ASP A 87 16.25 18.34 8.92
C ASP A 87 14.76 18.27 8.52
N SER A 88 14.37 18.97 7.45
CA SER A 88 12.99 18.95 6.93
C SER A 88 12.51 17.53 6.59
N SER A 89 13.29 16.75 5.83
CA SER A 89 12.88 15.39 5.44
C SER A 89 12.77 14.44 6.62
N THR A 90 13.66 14.59 7.60
CA THR A 90 13.62 13.81 8.83
C THR A 90 12.38 14.15 9.66
N TYR A 91 12.08 15.44 9.79
CA TYR A 91 10.91 15.89 10.53
C TYR A 91 9.59 15.53 9.84
N GLU A 92 9.50 15.66 8.51
CA GLU A 92 8.32 15.23 7.73
C GLU A 92 8.05 13.73 7.89
N ALA A 93 9.10 12.90 7.86
CA ALA A 93 8.98 11.47 8.12
C ALA A 93 8.49 11.19 9.55
N LEU A 94 9.01 11.92 10.55
CA LEU A 94 8.57 11.82 11.95
C LEU A 94 7.09 12.22 12.09
N VAL A 95 6.69 13.32 11.45
CA VAL A 95 5.30 13.79 11.44
C VAL A 95 4.39 12.73 10.83
N HIS A 96 4.78 12.16 9.69
CA HIS A 96 4.01 11.11 9.03
C HIS A 96 3.82 9.88 9.91
N LEU A 97 4.87 9.45 10.64
CA LEU A 97 4.83 8.35 11.61
C LEU A 97 3.88 8.60 12.80
N ALA A 98 3.52 9.87 13.05
CA ALA A 98 2.65 10.28 14.14
C ALA A 98 1.19 10.57 13.72
N GLN A 99 0.91 10.66 12.41
CA GLN A 99 -0.42 11.08 11.91
C GLN A 99 -1.42 9.90 11.88
N PRO A 100 -2.52 9.95 12.67
CA PRO A 100 -3.48 8.85 12.76
C PRO A 100 -4.44 8.75 11.55
N PHE A 101 -4.44 9.75 10.67
CA PHE A 101 -5.17 9.74 9.40
C PHE A 101 -4.31 9.24 8.23
N SER A 102 -2.99 9.22 8.40
CA SER A 102 -2.02 8.71 7.42
C SER A 102 -1.65 7.26 7.71
N MET A 103 -1.33 6.95 8.98
CA MET A 103 -0.99 5.60 9.42
C MET A 103 -2.15 4.94 10.17
N ARG A 104 -2.40 3.66 9.87
CA ARG A 104 -3.43 2.85 10.55
C ARG A 104 -3.05 2.55 12.01
N TYR A 105 -1.76 2.35 12.25
CA TYR A 105 -1.12 2.11 13.55
C TYR A 105 0.11 3.03 13.68
N PRO A 106 -0.07 4.30 14.11
CA PRO A 106 1.02 5.25 14.28
C PRO A 106 2.13 4.70 15.17
N LEU A 107 3.38 4.87 14.75
CA LEU A 107 4.57 4.42 15.49
C LEU A 107 5.10 5.48 16.45
N ILE A 108 4.61 6.72 16.32
CA ILE A 108 4.96 7.85 17.16
C ILE A 108 3.67 8.46 17.72
N ASP A 109 3.67 8.77 19.01
CA ASP A 109 2.67 9.64 19.60
C ASP A 109 3.17 11.08 19.51
N GLY A 110 2.41 11.96 18.86
CA GLY A 110 2.71 13.39 18.73
C GLY A 110 1.87 14.25 19.69
N GLN A 111 2.48 15.28 20.27
CA GLN A 111 1.81 16.33 21.04
C GLN A 111 2.09 17.70 20.41
N GLY A 112 1.02 18.43 20.08
CA GLY A 112 1.07 19.67 19.32
C GLY A 112 0.38 19.54 17.97
N ASN A 113 0.62 20.49 17.06
CA ASN A 113 0.05 20.44 15.71
C ASN A 113 0.93 19.60 14.77
N PHE A 114 0.49 18.38 14.46
CA PHE A 114 1.12 17.45 13.52
C PHE A 114 0.46 17.47 12.13
N GLY A 115 -0.25 18.55 11.82
CA GLY A 115 -1.02 18.71 10.59
C GLY A 115 -2.42 18.11 10.68
N SER A 116 -3.19 18.30 9.61
CA SER A 116 -4.59 17.87 9.52
C SER A 116 -4.82 17.02 8.26
N ARG A 117 -5.96 16.33 8.23
CA ARG A 117 -6.41 15.60 7.03
C ARG A 117 -6.67 16.55 5.85
N ASP A 118 -7.03 17.80 6.12
CA ASP A 118 -7.34 18.82 5.10
C ASP A 118 -6.10 19.47 4.48
N GLY A 119 -4.91 18.97 4.81
CA GLY A 119 -3.65 19.39 4.21
C GLY A 119 -2.95 20.52 4.94
N ASP A 120 -3.36 20.84 6.17
CA ASP A 120 -2.60 21.77 7.00
C ASP A 120 -1.25 21.16 7.37
N SER A 121 -0.18 21.91 7.12
CA SER A 121 1.17 21.51 7.49
C SER A 121 1.32 21.41 9.01
N ALA A 122 2.19 20.49 9.46
CA ALA A 122 2.59 20.44 10.86
C ALA A 122 3.29 21.73 11.29
N ALA A 123 3.17 22.06 12.58
CA ALA A 123 3.98 23.12 13.17
C ALA A 123 5.47 22.75 13.10
N ALA A 124 6.36 23.74 13.18
CA ALA A 124 7.80 23.46 13.19
C ALA A 124 8.22 22.58 14.38
N TYR A 125 9.24 21.74 14.20
CA TYR A 125 9.72 20.75 15.18
C TYR A 125 10.15 21.31 16.55
N ARG A 126 10.32 22.63 16.64
CA ARG A 126 10.59 23.35 17.90
C ARG A 126 9.35 23.51 18.79
N TYR A 127 8.15 23.39 18.22
CA TYR A 127 6.87 23.53 18.94
C TYR A 127 6.17 22.19 19.18
N THR A 128 6.54 21.13 18.46
CA THR A 128 5.98 19.79 18.64
C THR A 128 6.82 18.96 19.58
N GLU A 129 6.15 18.00 20.22
CA GLU A 129 6.77 16.98 21.04
C GLU A 129 6.34 15.60 20.56
N ALA A 130 7.21 14.61 20.73
CA ALA A 130 6.97 13.26 20.29
C ALA A 130 7.45 12.25 21.35
N ARG A 131 6.90 11.05 21.29
CA ARG A 131 7.44 9.86 21.95
C ARG A 131 7.09 8.62 21.11
N LEU A 132 7.74 7.50 21.38
CA LEU A 132 7.36 6.24 20.75
C LEU A 132 5.93 5.86 21.18
N SER A 133 5.11 5.43 20.21
CA SER A 133 3.79 4.89 20.53
C SER A 133 3.93 3.48 21.10
N ARG A 134 2.87 2.97 21.71
CA ARG A 134 2.81 1.56 22.15
C ARG A 134 3.08 0.56 21.02
N TYR A 135 2.76 0.90 19.76
CA TYR A 135 2.99 0.01 18.62
C TYR A 135 4.46 -0.09 18.24
N ALA A 136 5.26 0.95 18.52
CA ALA A 136 6.69 0.91 18.26
C ALA A 136 7.44 -0.10 19.13
N GLU A 137 6.90 -0.49 20.29
CA GLU A 137 7.46 -1.57 21.11
C GLU A 137 7.62 -2.87 20.30
N LEU A 138 6.66 -3.18 19.43
CA LEU A 138 6.71 -4.36 18.54
C LEU A 138 7.83 -4.29 17.50
N MET A 139 8.46 -3.13 17.30
CA MET A 139 9.56 -2.93 16.36
C MET A 139 10.92 -2.96 17.06
N ILE A 140 11.00 -2.47 18.29
CA ILE A 140 12.29 -2.20 18.96
C ILE A 140 12.57 -3.10 20.17
N ALA A 141 11.57 -3.75 20.75
CA ALA A 141 11.72 -4.45 22.04
C ALA A 141 12.82 -5.52 22.05
N GLU A 142 13.06 -6.16 20.90
CA GLU A 142 14.01 -7.28 20.80
C GLU A 142 15.39 -6.87 20.27
N ILE A 143 15.62 -5.58 19.97
CA ILE A 143 16.80 -5.13 19.22
C ILE A 143 18.13 -5.43 19.93
N GLY A 144 18.12 -5.45 21.26
CA GLY A 144 19.29 -5.77 22.09
C GLY A 144 19.59 -7.27 22.22
N GLU A 145 18.79 -8.15 21.62
CA GLU A 145 18.90 -9.61 21.78
C GLU A 145 19.56 -10.29 20.57
N GLY A 146 20.42 -9.58 19.84
CA GLY A 146 21.16 -10.13 18.68
C GLY A 146 20.26 -10.50 17.48
N THR A 147 19.07 -9.91 17.40
CA THR A 147 18.02 -10.27 16.43
C THR A 147 18.26 -9.74 15.02
N VAL A 148 19.04 -8.67 14.89
CA VAL A 148 19.32 -7.98 13.62
C VAL A 148 20.80 -7.65 13.53
N ASP A 149 21.26 -7.44 12.31
CA ASP A 149 22.65 -7.02 12.05
C ASP A 149 22.79 -5.52 12.23
N PHE A 150 23.96 -5.12 12.71
CA PHE A 150 24.36 -3.72 12.85
C PHE A 150 25.49 -3.43 11.87
N VAL A 151 25.44 -2.25 11.28
CA VAL A 151 26.48 -1.72 10.40
C VAL A 151 26.99 -0.40 10.94
N ARG A 152 28.23 -0.05 10.60
CA ARG A 152 28.75 1.28 10.88
C ARG A 152 27.92 2.33 10.14
N ASN A 153 27.62 3.42 10.81
CA ASN A 153 26.94 4.57 10.22
C ASN A 153 27.84 5.24 9.16
N TYR A 154 27.30 6.28 8.50
CA TYR A 154 27.96 6.93 7.36
C TYR A 154 29.34 7.56 7.66
N ASP A 155 29.66 7.89 8.92
CA ASP A 155 30.96 8.43 9.33
C ASP A 155 31.82 7.46 10.17
N GLY A 156 31.36 6.21 10.34
CA GLY A 156 32.08 5.14 11.02
C GLY A 156 32.13 5.23 12.55
N LYS A 157 31.48 6.22 13.19
CA LYS A 157 31.56 6.44 14.64
C LYS A 157 30.51 5.69 15.45
N PHE A 158 29.34 5.44 14.87
CA PHE A 158 28.22 4.79 15.53
C PHE A 158 27.82 3.53 14.77
N ASP A 159 27.12 2.63 15.46
CA ASP A 159 26.49 1.47 14.84
C ASP A 159 25.00 1.76 14.66
N GLU A 160 24.43 1.34 13.53
CA GLU A 160 23.01 1.43 13.22
C GLU A 160 22.46 0.06 12.78
N PRO A 161 21.20 -0.27 13.14
CA PRO A 161 20.60 -1.52 12.71
C PRO A 161 20.26 -1.47 11.22
N VAL A 162 20.56 -2.56 10.50
CA VAL A 162 20.15 -2.70 9.09
C VAL A 162 18.63 -2.79 9.00
N LEU A 163 17.99 -3.54 9.90
CA LEU A 163 16.55 -3.79 10.00
C LEU A 163 16.09 -3.68 11.45
N LEU A 164 14.79 -3.50 11.70
CA LEU A 164 14.22 -3.65 13.04
C LEU A 164 13.61 -5.04 13.24
N PRO A 165 13.69 -5.65 14.44
CA PRO A 165 13.07 -6.94 14.74
C PRO A 165 11.55 -6.83 14.96
N ALA A 166 10.86 -6.32 13.94
CA ALA A 166 9.40 -6.28 13.84
C ALA A 166 8.76 -7.63 14.22
N ARG A 167 7.89 -7.61 15.23
CA ARG A 167 7.12 -8.78 15.67
C ARG A 167 5.85 -9.01 14.85
N LEU A 168 5.38 -8.00 14.13
CA LEU A 168 4.24 -8.07 13.20
C LEU A 168 4.62 -7.55 11.80
N PRO A 169 3.86 -7.89 10.74
CA PRO A 169 4.11 -7.44 9.36
C PRO A 169 3.73 -5.96 9.14
N PHE A 170 4.51 -5.02 9.70
CA PHE A 170 4.18 -3.59 9.71
C PHE A 170 3.98 -2.96 8.34
N GLY A 171 4.66 -3.47 7.31
CA GLY A 171 4.45 -3.02 5.94
C GLY A 171 3.02 -3.24 5.44
N LEU A 172 2.37 -4.34 5.84
CA LEU A 172 0.94 -4.58 5.55
C LEU A 172 0.03 -3.83 6.52
N LEU A 173 0.42 -3.69 7.79
CA LEU A 173 -0.37 -2.98 8.79
C LEU A 173 -0.56 -1.50 8.43
N ASN A 174 0.52 -0.80 8.10
CA ASN A 174 0.50 0.63 7.82
C ASN A 174 0.48 0.97 6.33
N GLY A 175 0.84 0.02 5.47
CA GLY A 175 1.04 0.30 4.06
C GLY A 175 2.32 1.09 3.79
N SER A 176 2.55 1.39 2.51
CA SER A 176 3.68 2.20 2.08
C SER A 176 3.41 2.79 0.70
N PHE A 177 4.03 3.93 0.43
CA PHE A 177 3.96 4.61 -0.86
C PHE A 177 5.35 5.09 -1.27
N GLY A 178 5.73 4.87 -2.53
CA GLY A 178 7.01 5.33 -3.06
C GLY A 178 7.09 5.22 -4.58
N ILE A 179 7.87 6.12 -5.19
CA ILE A 179 8.08 6.15 -6.65
C ILE A 179 9.59 6.28 -6.92
N PRO A 180 10.39 5.23 -6.69
CA PRO A 180 11.79 5.23 -7.09
C PRO A 180 11.97 5.24 -8.62
N VAL A 181 13.21 5.42 -9.07
CA VAL A 181 13.56 5.26 -10.48
C VAL A 181 13.22 3.85 -10.95
N GLY A 182 12.36 3.73 -11.97
CA GLY A 182 12.00 2.47 -12.61
C GLY A 182 10.96 1.61 -11.87
N PHE A 183 10.55 1.96 -10.65
CA PHE A 183 9.55 1.22 -9.89
C PHE A 183 8.53 2.15 -9.21
N SER A 184 7.44 1.58 -8.73
CA SER A 184 6.54 2.26 -7.81
C SER A 184 6.01 1.25 -6.81
N THR A 185 5.59 1.73 -5.63
CA THR A 185 4.94 0.92 -4.61
C THR A 185 3.77 1.70 -4.02
N ARG A 186 2.66 0.98 -3.80
CA ARG A 186 1.46 1.47 -3.16
C ARG A 186 0.77 0.32 -2.46
N ILE A 187 1.23 0.07 -1.24
CA ILE A 187 0.73 -0.99 -0.37
C ILE A 187 -0.36 -0.38 0.52
N PRO A 188 -1.61 -0.88 0.48
CA PRO A 188 -2.66 -0.40 1.37
C PRO A 188 -2.45 -0.89 2.81
N SER A 189 -3.05 -0.20 3.78
CA SER A 189 -3.06 -0.63 5.19
C SER A 189 -4.10 -1.73 5.42
N HIS A 190 -3.89 -2.53 6.46
CA HIS A 190 -4.73 -3.68 6.82
C HIS A 190 -4.92 -3.76 8.32
N ASN A 191 -5.93 -4.53 8.76
CA ASN A 191 -6.21 -4.71 10.17
C ASN A 191 -5.19 -5.65 10.83
N LEU A 192 -4.75 -5.28 12.04
CA LEU A 192 -3.73 -6.01 12.78
C LEU A 192 -4.12 -7.44 13.13
N LYS A 193 -5.36 -7.67 13.56
CA LYS A 193 -5.82 -9.03 13.91
C LYS A 193 -5.85 -9.93 12.68
N GLU A 194 -6.26 -9.38 11.55
CA GLU A 194 -6.37 -10.10 10.28
C GLU A 194 -5.01 -10.43 9.70
N VAL A 195 -4.08 -9.46 9.70
CA VAL A 195 -2.70 -9.67 9.27
C VAL A 195 -1.99 -10.68 10.17
N ALA A 196 -2.14 -10.58 11.50
CA ALA A 196 -1.56 -11.54 12.43
C ALA A 196 -2.10 -12.96 12.21
N ALA A 197 -3.42 -13.10 12.02
CA ALA A 197 -4.04 -14.40 11.74
C ALA A 197 -3.60 -14.97 10.38
N ALA A 198 -3.50 -14.14 9.35
CA ALA A 198 -3.01 -14.54 8.03
C ALA A 198 -1.53 -14.95 8.07
N ALA A 199 -0.67 -14.16 8.74
CA ALA A 199 0.74 -14.49 8.92
C ALA A 199 0.93 -15.80 9.70
N ALA A 200 0.20 -15.97 10.82
CA ALA A 200 0.22 -17.20 11.60
C ALA A 200 -0.19 -18.42 10.75
N TYR A 201 -1.22 -18.26 9.91
CA TYR A 201 -1.65 -19.32 9.00
C TYR A 201 -0.56 -19.72 8.01
N VAL A 202 0.05 -18.75 7.32
CA VAL A 202 1.10 -18.99 6.31
C VAL A 202 2.37 -19.60 6.93
N ILE A 203 2.73 -19.19 8.15
CA ILE A 203 3.87 -19.77 8.89
C ILE A 203 3.66 -21.26 9.18
N GLN A 204 2.43 -21.65 9.53
CA GLN A 204 2.06 -23.05 9.77
C GLN A 204 1.84 -23.83 8.46
N HIS A 205 1.38 -23.16 7.40
CA HIS A 205 1.04 -23.74 6.11
C HIS A 205 1.77 -22.99 4.98
N PRO A 206 3.07 -23.27 4.74
CA PRO A 206 3.85 -22.53 3.74
C PRO A 206 3.31 -22.65 2.30
N ARG A 207 2.51 -23.69 2.03
CA ARG A 207 1.80 -23.92 0.74
C ARG A 207 0.33 -23.50 0.78
N GLY A 208 -0.07 -22.71 1.77
CA GLY A 208 -1.43 -22.19 1.91
C GLY A 208 -1.85 -21.42 0.66
N LYS A 209 -3.12 -21.54 0.29
CA LYS A 209 -3.66 -20.88 -0.90
C LYS A 209 -4.14 -19.46 -0.57
N LEU A 210 -4.24 -18.62 -1.60
CA LEU A 210 -4.68 -17.24 -1.46
C LEU A 210 -6.09 -17.15 -0.83
N GLU A 211 -7.00 -18.06 -1.18
CA GLU A 211 -8.38 -18.07 -0.67
C GLU A 211 -8.44 -18.25 0.85
N GLU A 212 -7.54 -19.07 1.40
CA GLU A 212 -7.45 -19.34 2.84
C GLU A 212 -6.84 -18.14 3.59
N VAL A 213 -5.94 -17.41 2.93
CA VAL A 213 -5.41 -16.14 3.42
C VAL A 213 -6.50 -15.07 3.40
N LEU A 214 -7.26 -14.95 2.30
CA LEU A 214 -8.34 -13.97 2.17
C LEU A 214 -9.52 -14.23 3.11
N ALA A 215 -9.76 -15.48 3.50
CA ALA A 215 -10.73 -15.80 4.55
C ALA A 215 -10.37 -15.16 5.92
N ARG A 216 -9.08 -14.88 6.15
CA ARG A 216 -8.56 -14.25 7.38
C ARG A 216 -8.27 -12.76 7.22
N LEU A 217 -7.86 -12.36 6.01
CA LEU A 217 -7.58 -10.98 5.60
C LEU A 217 -8.45 -10.67 4.36
N PRO A 218 -9.72 -10.28 4.54
CA PRO A 218 -10.65 -10.07 3.42
C PRO A 218 -10.27 -8.91 2.50
N GLY A 219 -9.51 -7.93 3.01
CA GLY A 219 -9.06 -6.79 2.23
C GLY A 219 -8.42 -5.70 3.09
N PRO A 220 -8.19 -4.51 2.50
CA PRO A 220 -7.62 -3.38 3.21
C PRO A 220 -8.49 -2.85 4.36
N ASP A 221 -7.84 -2.25 5.36
CA ASP A 221 -8.46 -1.51 6.46
C ASP A 221 -7.75 -0.16 6.64
N PHE A 222 -8.40 0.91 6.19
CA PHE A 222 -7.82 2.24 6.13
C PHE A 222 -8.05 3.03 7.44
N PRO A 223 -7.12 3.95 7.81
CA PRO A 223 -7.23 4.72 9.05
C PRO A 223 -8.52 5.54 9.18
N GLY A 224 -9.01 6.07 8.06
CA GLY A 224 -10.20 6.91 7.96
C GLY A 224 -11.53 6.17 7.72
N GLY A 225 -11.52 4.83 7.67
CA GLY A 225 -12.71 4.03 7.39
C GLY A 225 -13.11 4.04 5.92
N GLY A 226 -14.39 4.29 5.64
CA GLY A 226 -15.00 4.25 4.31
C GLY A 226 -15.53 2.87 3.95
N GLN A 227 -16.04 2.74 2.72
CA GLN A 227 -16.58 1.49 2.20
C GLN A 227 -15.82 1.05 0.95
N ILE A 228 -15.28 -0.17 0.94
CA ILE A 228 -14.80 -0.82 -0.27
C ILE A 228 -15.99 -1.45 -0.99
N ILE A 229 -16.22 -1.01 -2.23
CA ILE A 229 -17.34 -1.44 -3.09
C ILE A 229 -16.92 -2.45 -4.16
N SER A 230 -15.60 -2.64 -4.34
CA SER A 230 -15.07 -3.66 -5.27
C SER A 230 -15.60 -5.06 -4.94
N PRO A 231 -15.97 -5.86 -5.96
CA PRO A 231 -16.27 -7.28 -5.78
C PRO A 231 -15.09 -8.05 -5.19
N ALA A 232 -15.39 -9.14 -4.48
CA ALA A 232 -14.36 -9.98 -3.85
C ALA A 232 -13.33 -10.52 -4.88
N GLU A 233 -13.76 -10.80 -6.11
CA GLU A 233 -12.88 -11.27 -7.18
C GLU A 233 -11.87 -10.19 -7.64
N GLU A 234 -12.26 -8.92 -7.66
CA GLU A 234 -11.36 -7.81 -8.00
C GLU A 234 -10.28 -7.64 -6.90
N ILE A 235 -10.68 -7.78 -5.65
CA ILE A 235 -9.77 -7.78 -4.50
C ILE A 235 -8.82 -8.99 -4.58
N ARG A 236 -9.35 -10.18 -4.90
CA ARG A 236 -8.57 -11.41 -5.08
C ARG A 236 -7.49 -11.23 -6.15
N GLN A 237 -7.87 -10.74 -7.34
CA GLN A 237 -6.93 -10.52 -8.45
C GLN A 237 -5.84 -9.49 -8.12
N ALA A 238 -6.19 -8.44 -7.36
CA ALA A 238 -5.21 -7.46 -6.90
C ALA A 238 -4.15 -8.06 -5.97
N TYR A 239 -4.54 -8.97 -5.08
CA TYR A 239 -3.61 -9.68 -4.19
C TYR A 239 -2.87 -10.84 -4.87
N GLU A 240 -3.48 -11.48 -5.86
CA GLU A 240 -2.88 -12.57 -6.65
C GLU A 240 -1.76 -12.06 -7.57
N SER A 241 -1.98 -10.93 -8.24
CA SER A 241 -0.98 -10.35 -9.13
C SER A 241 -0.05 -9.33 -8.44
N GLY A 242 -0.40 -8.91 -7.22
CA GLY A 242 0.25 -7.80 -6.53
C GLY A 242 -0.04 -6.43 -7.14
N ARG A 243 -0.89 -6.34 -8.17
CA ARG A 243 -1.28 -5.08 -8.83
C ARG A 243 -2.79 -5.02 -9.05
N GLY A 244 -3.35 -3.84 -8.84
CA GLY A 244 -4.76 -3.65 -9.11
C GLY A 244 -5.24 -2.30 -8.64
N SER A 245 -6.53 -2.20 -8.47
CA SER A 245 -7.15 -0.99 -7.96
C SER A 245 -8.44 -1.36 -7.27
N ILE A 246 -8.72 -0.74 -6.13
CA ILE A 246 -9.86 -1.03 -5.29
C ILE A 246 -10.76 0.20 -5.25
N ALA A 247 -12.03 0.05 -5.62
CA ALA A 247 -13.00 1.12 -5.56
C ALA A 247 -13.46 1.32 -4.12
N MET A 248 -13.47 2.58 -3.68
CA MET A 248 -13.83 2.98 -2.33
C MET A 248 -14.77 4.18 -2.34
N ARG A 249 -15.74 4.15 -1.44
CA ARG A 249 -16.84 5.10 -1.34
C ARG A 249 -16.90 5.68 0.07
N ALA A 250 -17.34 6.92 0.17
CA ALA A 250 -17.69 7.58 1.42
C ALA A 250 -18.81 6.80 2.13
N ARG A 251 -18.95 6.99 3.45
CA ARG A 251 -20.14 6.54 4.20
C ARG A 251 -20.92 7.73 4.69
N TRP A 252 -22.23 7.64 4.58
CA TRP A 252 -23.15 8.70 4.94
C TRP A 252 -24.43 8.15 5.57
N HIS A 253 -25.23 9.05 6.13
CA HIS A 253 -26.62 8.80 6.50
C HIS A 253 -27.46 10.04 6.15
N ILE A 254 -28.77 9.85 6.04
CA ILE A 254 -29.72 10.94 5.80
C ILE A 254 -30.25 11.40 7.15
N GLU A 255 -30.14 12.70 7.45
CA GLU A 255 -30.73 13.31 8.63
C GLU A 255 -32.01 14.06 8.26
N PRO A 256 -33.18 13.65 8.79
CA PRO A 256 -34.40 14.41 8.63
C PRO A 256 -34.36 15.69 9.46
N LEU A 257 -34.86 16.79 8.89
CA LEU A 257 -35.02 18.10 9.49
C LEU A 257 -36.51 18.44 9.64
N ALA A 258 -36.79 19.57 10.30
CA ALA A 258 -38.17 20.06 10.45
C ALA A 258 -38.82 20.32 9.08
N ARG A 259 -40.15 20.24 9.03
CA ARG A 259 -40.97 20.53 7.83
C ARG A 259 -40.64 19.65 6.62
N GLY A 260 -40.15 18.43 6.85
CA GLY A 260 -39.84 17.47 5.78
C GLY A 260 -38.59 17.80 4.98
N GLN A 261 -37.77 18.76 5.42
CA GLN A 261 -36.43 18.93 4.90
C GLN A 261 -35.54 17.77 5.33
N TRP A 262 -34.45 17.55 4.61
CA TRP A 262 -33.46 16.52 4.92
C TRP A 262 -32.09 17.01 4.48
N ARG A 263 -31.04 16.39 5.03
CA ARG A 263 -29.64 16.63 4.61
C ARG A 263 -28.87 15.32 4.59
N ILE A 264 -27.90 15.21 3.70
CA ILE A 264 -26.95 14.10 3.69
C ILE A 264 -25.78 14.46 4.58
N VAL A 265 -25.39 13.54 5.46
CA VAL A 265 -24.24 13.71 6.34
C VAL A 265 -23.24 12.61 6.06
N VAL A 266 -22.10 13.00 5.50
CA VAL A 266 -20.96 12.11 5.26
C VAL A 266 -20.13 12.02 6.55
N THR A 267 -19.97 10.80 7.05
CA THR A 267 -19.27 10.49 8.31
C THR A 267 -17.90 9.85 8.08
N GLU A 268 -17.66 9.27 6.91
CA GLU A 268 -16.36 8.70 6.54
C GLU A 268 -16.08 9.01 5.06
N LEU A 269 -14.83 9.34 4.75
CA LEU A 269 -14.39 9.70 3.41
C LEU A 269 -13.36 8.68 2.90
N PRO A 270 -13.23 8.50 1.57
CA PRO A 270 -12.25 7.59 1.04
C PRO A 270 -10.79 7.90 1.46
N HIS A 271 -9.90 6.91 1.34
CA HIS A 271 -8.52 7.04 1.78
C HIS A 271 -7.78 8.06 0.92
N GLY A 272 -7.09 9.00 1.58
CA GLY A 272 -6.40 10.10 0.92
C GLY A 272 -7.29 11.27 0.50
N VAL A 273 -8.61 11.21 0.74
CA VAL A 273 -9.56 12.30 0.43
C VAL A 273 -9.84 13.14 1.68
N SER A 274 -9.95 14.45 1.53
CA SER A 274 -10.26 15.40 2.62
C SER A 274 -11.60 16.12 2.41
N CYS A 275 -12.15 16.74 3.46
CA CYS A 275 -13.37 17.55 3.35
C CYS A 275 -13.12 18.74 2.43
N ARG A 276 -11.97 19.39 2.62
CA ARG A 276 -11.53 20.51 1.78
C ARG A 276 -11.48 20.14 0.30
N GLN A 277 -10.90 18.98 -0.04
CA GLN A 277 -10.82 18.53 -1.43
C GLN A 277 -12.21 18.36 -2.05
N VAL A 278 -13.13 17.72 -1.33
CA VAL A 278 -14.51 17.51 -1.83
C VAL A 278 -15.25 18.84 -1.99
N LEU A 279 -15.07 19.79 -1.06
CA LEU A 279 -15.63 21.14 -1.17
C LEU A 279 -15.07 21.89 -2.38
N GLU A 280 -13.76 21.84 -2.62
CA GLU A 280 -13.10 22.47 -3.76
C GLU A 280 -13.54 21.84 -5.10
N GLU A 281 -13.74 20.52 -5.15
CA GLU A 281 -14.29 19.81 -6.31
C GLU A 281 -15.73 20.25 -6.62
N ILE A 282 -16.58 20.34 -5.60
CA ILE A 282 -17.96 20.84 -5.76
C ILE A 282 -17.97 22.31 -6.19
N GLU A 283 -17.12 23.15 -5.59
CA GLU A 283 -16.99 24.55 -5.99
C GLU A 283 -16.53 24.68 -7.44
N ALA A 284 -15.60 23.84 -7.89
CA ALA A 284 -15.14 23.81 -9.27
C ALA A 284 -16.24 23.39 -10.25
N LEU A 285 -17.18 22.52 -9.83
CA LEU A 285 -18.37 22.15 -10.62
C LEU A 285 -19.39 23.30 -10.70
N VAL A 286 -19.60 24.03 -9.59
CA VAL A 286 -20.53 25.17 -9.52
C VAL A 286 -19.99 26.41 -10.22
N ASN A 287 -18.68 26.65 -10.13
CA ASN A 287 -17.96 27.79 -10.71
C ASN A 287 -16.85 27.31 -11.67
N PRO A 288 -17.20 26.69 -12.81
CA PRO A 288 -16.21 26.18 -13.74
C PRO A 288 -15.40 27.33 -14.35
N LYS A 289 -14.07 27.20 -14.33
CA LYS A 289 -13.16 28.15 -14.98
C LYS A 289 -12.94 27.75 -16.45
N PRO A 290 -12.85 28.72 -17.38
CA PRO A 290 -12.43 28.43 -18.76
C PRO A 290 -11.06 27.73 -18.79
N GLY A 291 -10.90 26.73 -19.64
CA GLY A 291 -9.62 26.03 -19.80
C GLY A 291 -8.50 26.95 -20.29
N ALA A 292 -7.24 26.58 -20.05
CA ALA A 292 -6.08 27.35 -20.48
C ALA A 292 -6.17 27.69 -21.99
N GLY A 293 -6.20 28.99 -22.31
CA GLY A 293 -6.31 29.49 -23.69
C GLY A 293 -7.74 29.63 -24.24
N ARG A 294 -8.79 29.36 -23.46
CA ARG A 294 -10.20 29.57 -23.86
C ARG A 294 -10.82 30.71 -23.07
N LYS A 295 -11.58 31.58 -23.74
CA LYS A 295 -12.32 32.69 -23.10
C LYS A 295 -13.64 32.23 -22.46
N GLU A 296 -14.16 31.07 -22.84
CA GLU A 296 -15.45 30.54 -22.36
C GLU A 296 -15.34 29.10 -21.84
N THR A 297 -16.25 28.76 -20.92
CA THR A 297 -16.48 27.40 -20.43
C THR A 297 -17.20 26.55 -21.48
N THR A 298 -16.90 25.25 -21.52
CA THR A 298 -17.52 24.33 -22.49
C THR A 298 -19.01 24.16 -22.23
N GLN A 299 -19.77 23.76 -23.25
CA GLN A 299 -21.20 23.49 -23.10
C GLN A 299 -21.46 22.39 -22.06
N GLU A 300 -20.57 21.40 -21.97
CA GLU A 300 -20.60 20.36 -20.96
C GLU A 300 -20.42 20.91 -19.54
N GLN A 301 -19.43 21.80 -19.32
CA GLN A 301 -19.23 22.47 -18.03
C GLN A 301 -20.44 23.33 -17.63
N LYS A 302 -21.04 24.04 -18.58
CA LYS A 302 -22.27 24.83 -18.34
C LYS A 302 -23.44 23.92 -17.95
N ARG A 303 -23.60 22.76 -18.61
CA ARG A 303 -24.62 21.76 -18.27
C ARG A 303 -24.39 21.13 -16.89
N LEU A 304 -23.17 20.71 -16.58
CA LEU A 304 -22.80 20.13 -15.28
C LEU A 304 -23.03 21.13 -14.15
N ARG A 305 -22.64 22.40 -14.34
CA ARG A 305 -22.94 23.47 -13.39
C ARG A 305 -24.44 23.56 -13.10
N GLN A 306 -25.26 23.60 -14.15
CA GLN A 306 -26.71 23.71 -14.00
C GLN A 306 -27.29 22.50 -13.25
N PHE A 307 -26.82 21.30 -13.60
CA PHE A 307 -27.20 20.05 -12.94
C PHE A 307 -26.85 20.04 -11.45
N ILE A 308 -25.63 20.43 -11.06
CA ILE A 308 -25.22 20.47 -9.65
C ILE A 308 -26.00 21.54 -8.87
N LEU A 309 -26.26 22.71 -9.45
CA LEU A 309 -27.05 23.79 -8.83
C LEU A 309 -28.53 23.41 -8.62
N GLU A 310 -29.06 22.54 -9.47
CA GLU A 310 -30.40 21.98 -9.28
C GLU A 310 -30.44 20.95 -8.16
N LEU A 311 -29.34 20.26 -7.87
CA LEU A 311 -29.24 19.21 -6.87
C LEU A 311 -28.91 19.73 -5.46
N VAL A 312 -27.93 20.62 -5.34
CA VAL A 312 -27.33 21.00 -4.07
C VAL A 312 -27.50 22.48 -3.80
N GLU A 313 -27.98 22.83 -2.60
CA GLU A 313 -28.06 24.21 -2.12
C GLU A 313 -26.74 24.64 -1.48
N THR A 314 -26.28 23.89 -0.48
CA THR A 314 -25.05 24.19 0.25
C THR A 314 -24.32 22.92 0.66
N VAL A 315 -22.99 23.02 0.74
CA VAL A 315 -22.13 21.98 1.32
C VAL A 315 -21.23 22.63 2.37
N ARG A 316 -21.16 22.05 3.56
CA ARG A 316 -20.45 22.61 4.71
C ARG A 316 -19.71 21.52 5.47
N ASP A 317 -18.50 21.83 5.91
CA ASP A 317 -17.77 21.00 6.87
C ASP A 317 -18.15 21.41 8.30
N GLU A 318 -18.85 20.54 9.01
CA GLU A 318 -19.22 20.67 10.42
C GLU A 318 -18.37 19.77 11.33
N SER A 319 -17.19 19.33 10.86
CA SER A 319 -16.27 18.51 11.64
C SER A 319 -15.75 19.26 12.86
N ASP A 320 -15.83 18.62 14.03
CA ASP A 320 -15.37 19.19 15.30
C ASP A 320 -14.70 18.12 16.18
N ARG A 321 -14.38 18.45 17.43
CA ARG A 321 -13.78 17.48 18.36
C ARG A 321 -14.71 16.31 18.72
N LYS A 322 -16.03 16.49 18.61
CA LYS A 322 -17.05 15.48 18.96
C LYS A 322 -17.41 14.60 17.75
N SER A 323 -17.45 15.19 16.57
CA SER A 323 -17.74 14.57 15.28
C SER A 323 -16.46 14.58 14.45
N ARG A 324 -15.72 13.46 14.50
CA ARG A 324 -14.40 13.33 13.82
C ARG A 324 -14.43 13.72 12.34
N LEU A 325 -15.57 13.51 11.68
CA LEU A 325 -15.81 13.92 10.30
C LEU A 325 -17.32 14.11 10.11
N ARG A 326 -17.73 15.29 9.63
CA ARG A 326 -19.13 15.62 9.38
C ARG A 326 -19.26 16.61 8.24
N LEU A 327 -19.25 16.10 7.01
CA LEU A 327 -19.52 16.91 5.83
C LEU A 327 -21.03 16.86 5.53
N VAL A 328 -21.66 18.03 5.56
CA VAL A 328 -23.11 18.20 5.42
C VAL A 328 -23.44 18.72 4.02
N ILE A 329 -24.34 18.04 3.33
CA ILE A 329 -24.83 18.40 2.00
C ILE A 329 -26.34 18.64 2.11
N GLU A 330 -26.78 19.85 1.79
CA GLU A 330 -28.18 20.25 1.79
C GLU A 330 -28.73 20.28 0.36
N PRO A 331 -29.86 19.61 0.09
CA PRO A 331 -30.48 19.60 -1.24
C PRO A 331 -31.10 20.95 -1.56
N ARG A 332 -31.25 21.25 -2.85
CA ARG A 332 -31.94 22.46 -3.32
C ARG A 332 -33.43 22.47 -2.99
N SER A 333 -34.05 21.29 -2.91
CA SER A 333 -35.47 21.12 -2.63
C SER A 333 -35.72 19.84 -1.84
N SER A 334 -36.61 19.91 -0.85
CA SER A 334 -37.01 18.74 -0.05
C SER A 334 -37.74 17.65 -0.86
N ARG A 335 -38.20 17.97 -2.07
CA ARG A 335 -38.85 17.02 -3.00
C ARG A 335 -37.85 16.11 -3.73
N GLN A 336 -36.56 16.42 -3.68
CA GLN A 336 -35.53 15.63 -4.35
C GLN A 336 -35.33 14.30 -3.63
N ASN A 337 -34.98 13.28 -4.40
CA ASN A 337 -34.58 12.00 -3.86
C ASN A 337 -33.12 12.10 -3.37
N ALA A 338 -32.89 11.79 -2.09
CA ALA A 338 -31.57 11.86 -1.49
C ALA A 338 -30.55 10.91 -2.15
N ASP A 339 -31.00 9.73 -2.56
CA ASP A 339 -30.12 8.75 -3.20
C ASP A 339 -29.70 9.22 -4.59
N GLU A 340 -30.60 9.82 -5.38
CA GLU A 340 -30.27 10.40 -6.69
C GLU A 340 -29.31 11.58 -6.57
N THR A 341 -29.56 12.49 -5.61
CA THR A 341 -28.66 13.62 -5.31
C THR A 341 -27.27 13.12 -4.97
N LEU A 342 -27.16 12.07 -4.15
CA LEU A 342 -25.87 11.54 -3.79
C LEU A 342 -25.18 10.80 -4.94
N GLN A 343 -25.91 9.98 -5.70
CA GLN A 343 -25.36 9.26 -6.87
C GLN A 343 -24.71 10.24 -7.84
N ALA A 344 -25.36 11.36 -8.13
CA ALA A 344 -24.79 12.43 -8.94
C ALA A 344 -23.47 12.99 -8.37
N LEU A 345 -23.39 13.20 -7.05
CA LEU A 345 -22.17 13.68 -6.39
C LEU A 345 -21.06 12.62 -6.39
N LEU A 346 -21.39 11.34 -6.20
CA LEU A 346 -20.41 10.25 -6.21
C LEU A 346 -19.71 10.12 -7.58
N VAL A 347 -20.42 10.40 -8.69
CA VAL A 347 -19.82 10.34 -10.04
C VAL A 347 -18.84 11.47 -10.30
N HIS A 348 -19.07 12.65 -9.73
CA HIS A 348 -18.35 13.87 -10.06
C HIS A 348 -17.37 14.35 -8.99
N THR A 349 -17.27 13.66 -7.85
CA THR A 349 -16.42 14.04 -6.73
C THR A 349 -15.63 12.84 -6.19
N SER A 350 -14.61 13.11 -5.39
CA SER A 350 -13.80 12.12 -4.68
C SER A 350 -14.53 11.43 -3.52
N LEU A 351 -15.84 11.65 -3.35
CA LEU A 351 -16.68 10.83 -2.48
C LEU A 351 -16.71 9.36 -2.93
N GLU A 352 -16.44 9.09 -4.21
CA GLU A 352 -16.11 7.76 -4.71
C GLU A 352 -14.79 7.82 -5.50
N THR A 353 -13.81 7.01 -5.11
CA THR A 353 -12.48 7.00 -5.73
C THR A 353 -11.93 5.59 -5.87
N ARG A 354 -10.79 5.48 -6.54
CA ARG A 354 -10.07 4.22 -6.70
C ARG A 354 -8.72 4.31 -6.02
N VAL A 355 -8.47 3.42 -5.07
CA VAL A 355 -7.16 3.26 -4.42
C VAL A 355 -6.32 2.32 -5.28
N PRO A 356 -5.18 2.76 -5.84
CA PRO A 356 -4.30 1.86 -6.58
C PRO A 356 -3.60 0.90 -5.61
N VAL A 357 -3.39 -0.34 -6.04
CA VAL A 357 -2.66 -1.38 -5.33
C VAL A 357 -1.44 -1.75 -6.16
N ASN A 358 -0.26 -1.65 -5.57
CA ASN A 358 0.99 -2.12 -6.14
C ASN A 358 1.91 -2.60 -5.01
N LEU A 359 2.00 -3.91 -4.84
CA LEU A 359 2.73 -4.59 -3.79
C LEU A 359 4.18 -4.84 -4.21
N THR A 360 4.91 -3.76 -4.50
CA THR A 360 6.35 -3.82 -4.79
C THR A 360 7.15 -3.61 -3.50
N TRP A 361 8.05 -4.55 -3.22
CA TRP A 361 8.84 -4.62 -1.98
C TRP A 361 10.32 -4.76 -2.30
N LEU A 362 11.18 -4.37 -1.36
CA LEU A 362 12.53 -4.89 -1.31
C LEU A 362 12.50 -6.24 -0.57
N GLY A 363 12.81 -7.32 -1.29
CA GLY A 363 12.86 -8.67 -0.72
C GLY A 363 14.04 -8.87 0.23
N LEU A 364 14.07 -10.01 0.93
CA LEU A 364 15.18 -10.44 1.78
C LEU A 364 16.48 -10.67 1.00
N ASP A 365 16.37 -10.86 -0.32
CA ASP A 365 17.48 -10.92 -1.27
C ASP A 365 18.02 -9.54 -1.68
N GLY A 366 17.37 -8.46 -1.24
CA GLY A 366 17.74 -7.08 -1.57
C GLY A 366 17.32 -6.64 -2.97
N LEU A 367 16.42 -7.36 -3.64
CA LEU A 367 15.93 -7.02 -4.97
C LEU A 367 14.49 -6.47 -4.94
N PRO A 368 14.19 -5.44 -5.75
CA PRO A 368 12.83 -4.90 -5.87
C PRO A 368 11.96 -5.82 -6.73
N GLU A 369 10.83 -6.28 -6.18
CA GLU A 369 9.92 -7.16 -6.91
C GLU A 369 8.46 -6.91 -6.52
N THR A 370 7.55 -7.02 -7.50
CA THR A 370 6.10 -7.05 -7.23
C THR A 370 5.70 -8.48 -6.84
N LYS A 371 5.12 -8.65 -5.65
CA LYS A 371 4.82 -9.96 -5.07
C LYS A 371 3.33 -10.10 -4.75
N ASP A 372 2.82 -11.34 -4.81
CA ASP A 372 1.48 -11.67 -4.34
C ASP A 372 1.42 -11.69 -2.79
N LEU A 373 0.22 -11.60 -2.23
CA LEU A 373 0.01 -11.52 -0.77
C LEU A 373 0.56 -12.73 -0.01
N VAL A 374 0.46 -13.94 -0.57
CA VAL A 374 0.94 -15.16 0.10
C VAL A 374 2.45 -15.19 0.15
N THR A 375 3.11 -14.81 -0.94
CA THR A 375 4.58 -14.68 -1.00
C THR A 375 5.08 -13.65 0.00
N ILE A 376 4.39 -12.49 0.12
CA ILE A 376 4.76 -11.46 1.10
C ILE A 376 4.73 -12.00 2.54
N LEU A 377 3.62 -12.65 2.92
CA LEU A 377 3.46 -13.22 4.26
C LEU A 377 4.45 -14.36 4.54
N ARG A 378 4.78 -15.15 3.51
CA ARG A 378 5.73 -16.26 3.62
C ARG A 378 7.13 -15.76 3.87
N GLU A 379 7.59 -14.82 3.06
CA GLU A 379 8.94 -14.24 3.16
C GLU A 379 9.10 -13.47 4.48
N TRP A 380 8.09 -12.71 4.89
CA TRP A 380 8.06 -12.11 6.22
C TRP A 380 8.11 -13.17 7.34
N GLY A 381 7.35 -14.26 7.20
CA GLY A 381 7.32 -15.36 8.16
C GLY A 381 8.67 -16.10 8.28
N GLU A 382 9.36 -16.33 7.16
CA GLU A 382 10.71 -16.90 7.13
C GLU A 382 11.70 -16.01 7.87
N TRP A 383 11.66 -14.70 7.59
CA TRP A 383 12.47 -13.73 8.31
C TRP A 383 12.14 -13.71 9.81
N ARG A 384 10.86 -13.70 10.20
CA ARG A 384 10.47 -13.69 11.62
C ARG A 384 10.92 -14.95 12.36
N VAL A 385 10.84 -16.13 11.74
CA VAL A 385 11.36 -17.39 12.31
C VAL A 385 12.88 -17.32 12.47
N ALA A 386 13.61 -16.76 11.49
CA ALA A 386 15.05 -16.56 11.59
C ALA A 386 15.42 -15.58 12.73
N THR A 387 14.69 -14.47 12.84
CA THR A 387 14.83 -13.49 13.93
C THR A 387 14.60 -14.13 15.29
N LEU A 388 13.55 -14.95 15.43
CA LEU A 388 13.28 -15.71 16.65
C LEU A 388 14.39 -16.71 16.98
N ARG A 389 14.94 -17.40 15.97
CA ARG A 389 16.06 -18.32 16.15
C ARG A 389 17.30 -17.57 16.67
N ARG A 390 17.63 -16.41 16.10
CA ARG A 390 18.72 -15.55 16.59
C ARG A 390 18.50 -15.12 18.03
N ARG A 391 17.29 -14.64 18.36
CA ARG A 391 16.90 -14.26 19.73
C ARG A 391 17.08 -15.42 20.72
N THR A 392 16.60 -16.60 20.34
CA THR A 392 16.64 -17.80 21.18
C THR A 392 18.08 -18.29 21.35
N GLN A 393 18.91 -18.21 20.31
CA GLN A 393 20.34 -18.51 20.39
C GLN A 393 21.07 -17.52 21.30
N HIS A 394 20.82 -16.21 21.16
CA HIS A 394 21.41 -15.19 22.01
C HIS A 394 21.09 -15.43 23.50
N ARG A 395 19.83 -15.76 23.81
CA ARG A 395 19.42 -16.15 25.17
C ARG A 395 20.12 -17.42 25.64
N LEU A 396 20.27 -18.42 24.76
CA LEU A 396 20.98 -19.65 25.07
C LEU A 396 22.46 -19.38 25.40
N ASP A 397 23.14 -18.58 24.58
CA ASP A 397 24.56 -18.24 24.77
C ASP A 397 24.76 -17.53 26.11
N ARG A 398 23.88 -16.57 26.46
CA ARG A 398 23.88 -15.87 27.75
C ARG A 398 23.61 -16.82 28.91
N CYS A 399 22.65 -17.73 28.75
CA CYS A 399 22.32 -18.75 29.74
C CYS A 399 23.50 -19.70 29.97
N GLU A 400 24.18 -20.14 28.91
CA GLU A 400 25.33 -21.03 28.98
C GLU A 400 26.56 -20.34 29.57
N GLU A 401 26.82 -19.08 29.20
CA GLU A 401 27.87 -18.24 29.78
C GLU A 401 27.66 -18.08 31.29
N ARG A 402 26.41 -17.77 31.71
CA ARG A 402 26.08 -17.62 33.12
C ARG A 402 26.18 -18.94 33.88
N LEU A 403 25.64 -20.02 33.32
CA LEU A 403 25.70 -21.36 33.92
C LEU A 403 27.15 -21.82 34.10
N HIS A 404 28.01 -21.54 33.12
CA HIS A 404 29.43 -21.84 33.18
C HIS A 404 30.12 -21.13 34.36
N ILE A 405 29.82 -19.84 34.60
CA ILE A 405 30.32 -19.12 35.79
C ILE A 405 29.77 -19.72 37.10
N VAL A 406 28.46 -19.99 37.17
CA VAL A 406 27.81 -20.57 38.35
C VAL A 406 28.42 -21.94 38.72
N LEU A 407 28.72 -22.80 37.73
CA LEU A 407 29.37 -24.08 37.96
C LEU A 407 30.79 -23.92 38.52
N GLY A 408 31.56 -22.94 38.02
CA GLY A 408 32.88 -22.59 38.56
C GLY A 408 32.78 -22.13 40.02
N ARG A 409 31.83 -21.25 40.34
CA ARG A 409 31.60 -20.77 41.71
C ARG A 409 31.16 -21.87 42.66
N LEU A 410 30.26 -22.77 42.24
CA LEU A 410 29.83 -23.91 43.06
C LEU A 410 30.99 -24.88 43.35
N MET A 411 31.85 -25.13 42.35
CA MET A 411 33.08 -25.90 42.55
C MET A 411 34.00 -25.20 43.56
N ALA A 412 34.18 -23.88 43.39
CA ALA A 412 35.01 -23.10 44.29
C ALA A 412 34.48 -23.10 45.73
N PHE A 413 33.16 -23.00 45.89
CA PHE A 413 32.47 -23.07 47.18
C PHE A 413 32.69 -24.43 47.86
N ALA A 414 32.70 -25.53 47.10
CA ALA A 414 32.94 -26.87 47.63
C ALA A 414 34.40 -27.11 48.08
N LYS A 415 35.36 -26.36 47.54
CA LYS A 415 36.81 -26.52 47.79
C LYS A 415 37.48 -25.23 48.29
N ILE A 416 36.73 -24.42 49.02
CA ILE A 416 37.11 -23.03 49.31
C ILE A 416 38.43 -22.92 50.09
N ASP A 417 38.67 -23.80 51.06
CA ASP A 417 39.90 -23.78 51.86
C ASP A 417 41.15 -24.07 51.03
N GLU A 418 41.05 -25.01 50.07
CA GLU A 418 42.14 -25.33 49.16
C GLU A 418 42.41 -24.20 48.16
N ILE A 419 41.36 -23.55 47.68
CA ILE A 419 41.46 -22.43 46.75
C ILE A 419 42.07 -21.21 47.43
N ILE A 420 41.65 -20.89 48.67
CA ILE A 420 42.25 -19.80 49.45
C ILE A 420 43.73 -20.06 49.70
N LYS A 421 44.10 -21.30 50.08
CA LYS A 421 45.51 -21.67 50.28
C LYS A 421 46.34 -21.52 49.00
N LEU A 422 45.79 -21.96 47.87
CA LEU A 422 46.46 -21.85 46.58
C LEU A 422 46.64 -20.38 46.17
N ILE A 423 45.59 -19.55 46.25
CA ILE A 423 45.66 -18.13 45.92
C ILE A 423 46.67 -17.39 46.82
N ARG A 424 46.68 -17.69 48.14
CA ARG A 424 47.63 -17.08 49.09
C ARG A 424 49.09 -17.47 48.87
N ALA A 425 49.34 -18.56 48.14
CA ALA A 425 50.69 -19.05 47.83
C ALA A 425 51.23 -18.55 46.49
N CYS A 426 50.46 -17.71 45.77
CA CYS A 426 50.88 -17.07 44.53
C CYS A 426 51.37 -15.65 44.78
N ASP A 427 52.29 -15.17 43.93
CA ASP A 427 52.84 -13.82 44.01
C ASP A 427 51.88 -12.77 43.44
N ASP A 428 51.06 -13.13 42.44
CA ASP A 428 50.05 -12.25 41.84
C ASP A 428 48.77 -12.97 41.38
N GLN A 429 47.77 -12.19 40.93
CA GLN A 429 46.50 -12.71 40.42
C GLN A 429 46.64 -13.47 39.09
N GLY A 430 47.65 -13.15 38.26
CA GLY A 430 47.94 -13.85 37.02
C GLY A 430 48.35 -15.30 37.28
N GLU A 431 49.29 -15.49 38.21
CA GLU A 431 49.77 -16.80 38.63
C GLU A 431 48.66 -17.60 39.33
N ALA A 432 47.85 -16.96 40.18
CA ALA A 432 46.68 -17.59 40.81
C ALA A 432 45.68 -18.12 39.76
N ARG A 433 45.37 -17.34 38.73
CA ARG A 433 44.48 -17.77 37.63
C ARG A 433 45.04 -19.00 36.90
N GLN A 434 46.33 -18.99 36.57
CA GLN A 434 46.98 -20.11 35.89
C GLN A 434 46.94 -21.39 36.74
N LYS A 435 47.39 -21.33 38.00
CA LYS A 435 47.41 -22.50 38.90
C LYS A 435 46.00 -23.04 39.18
N LEU A 436 44.99 -22.17 39.31
CA LEU A 436 43.60 -22.60 39.46
C LEU A 436 43.07 -23.30 38.21
N SER A 437 43.40 -22.77 37.03
CA SER A 437 43.01 -23.35 35.75
C SER A 437 43.62 -24.73 35.56
N GLU A 438 44.92 -24.90 35.86
CA GLU A 438 45.62 -26.18 35.74
C GLU A 438 45.11 -27.22 36.75
N LYS A 439 44.96 -26.86 38.03
CA LYS A 439 44.58 -27.80 39.10
C LYS A 439 43.13 -28.26 38.97
N TYR A 440 42.21 -27.37 38.63
CA TYR A 440 40.77 -27.64 38.62
C TYR A 440 40.15 -27.72 37.23
N LYS A 441 40.97 -27.61 36.17
CA LYS A 441 40.52 -27.58 34.76
C LYS A 441 39.46 -26.50 34.51
N LEU A 442 39.62 -25.37 35.17
CA LEU A 442 38.74 -24.21 35.01
C LEU A 442 39.10 -23.48 33.73
N SER A 443 38.11 -22.86 33.09
CA SER A 443 38.39 -21.92 32.01
C SER A 443 39.04 -20.64 32.57
N GLU A 444 39.71 -19.89 31.70
CA GLU A 444 40.27 -18.58 32.04
C GLU A 444 39.22 -17.64 32.70
N ARG A 445 38.03 -17.54 32.10
CA ARG A 445 36.92 -16.73 32.64
C ARG A 445 36.42 -17.23 34.00
N GLN A 446 36.36 -18.55 34.24
CA GLN A 446 35.98 -19.08 35.56
C GLN A 446 37.06 -18.80 36.60
N ALA A 447 38.34 -19.00 36.25
CA ALA A 447 39.46 -18.73 37.15
C ALA A 447 39.52 -17.24 37.51
N GLU A 448 39.34 -16.35 36.53
CA GLU A 448 39.24 -14.91 36.75
C GLU A 448 38.06 -14.54 37.66
N ASP A 449 36.87 -15.09 37.42
CA ASP A 449 35.70 -14.86 38.27
C ASP A 449 35.94 -15.33 39.71
N ILE A 450 36.55 -16.50 39.90
CA ILE A 450 36.86 -17.07 41.22
C ILE A 450 37.87 -16.23 41.99
N VAL A 451 38.95 -15.76 41.34
CA VAL A 451 39.94 -14.88 41.96
C VAL A 451 39.32 -13.55 42.39
N ASN A 452 38.32 -13.07 41.66
CA ASN A 452 37.58 -11.83 41.96
C ASN A 452 36.39 -12.01 42.91
N LEU A 453 36.15 -13.21 43.45
CA LEU A 453 35.09 -13.44 44.43
C LEU A 453 35.33 -12.65 45.71
N ARG A 454 34.27 -12.02 46.22
CA ARG A 454 34.32 -11.32 47.51
C ARG A 454 34.04 -12.31 48.63
N LEU A 455 34.77 -12.19 49.75
CA LEU A 455 34.56 -13.05 50.93
C LEU A 455 33.10 -13.06 51.43
N GLY A 456 32.40 -11.92 51.31
CA GLY A 456 30.98 -11.81 51.67
C GLY A 456 30.01 -12.61 50.78
N GLN A 457 30.47 -13.15 49.64
CA GLN A 457 29.69 -14.00 48.73
C GLN A 457 29.90 -15.50 49.00
N LEU A 458 30.61 -15.85 50.07
CA LEU A 458 30.92 -17.23 50.47
C LEU A 458 30.00 -17.72 51.61
N THR A 459 28.88 -17.05 51.87
CA THR A 459 27.95 -17.49 52.91
C THR A 459 27.21 -18.75 52.48
N ARG A 460 26.73 -19.54 53.45
CA ARG A 460 25.89 -20.72 53.17
C ARG A 460 24.64 -20.36 52.35
N LEU A 461 24.08 -19.17 52.56
CA LEU A 461 22.93 -18.69 51.80
C LEU A 461 23.27 -18.44 50.33
N ASP A 462 24.46 -17.91 50.03
CA ASP A 462 24.91 -17.72 48.66
C ASP A 462 25.13 -19.06 47.94
N GLY A 463 25.63 -20.08 48.63
CA GLY A 463 25.71 -21.44 48.10
C GLY A 463 24.34 -22.06 47.75
N VAL A 464 23.30 -21.79 48.55
CA VAL A 464 21.93 -22.20 48.22
C VAL A 464 21.40 -21.44 47.00
N LYS A 465 21.56 -20.11 46.97
CA LYS A 465 21.15 -19.27 45.83
C LYS A 465 21.83 -19.69 44.52
N LEU A 466 23.13 -20.01 44.55
CA LEU A 466 23.86 -20.48 43.37
C LEU A 466 23.34 -21.85 42.88
N ASN A 467 22.96 -22.75 43.79
CA ASN A 467 22.36 -24.03 43.41
C ASN A 467 20.95 -23.86 42.83
N GLU A 468 20.15 -22.95 43.37
CA GLU A 468 18.84 -22.59 42.80
C GLU A 468 19.00 -21.94 41.42
N GLU A 469 19.92 -20.99 41.28
CA GLU A 469 20.26 -20.35 40.02
C GLU A 469 20.72 -21.38 38.98
N LYS A 470 21.59 -22.32 39.36
CA LYS A 470 21.99 -23.44 38.50
C LYS A 470 20.79 -24.22 37.99
N LYS A 471 19.86 -24.62 38.88
CA LYS A 471 18.67 -25.40 38.49
C LYS A 471 17.80 -24.64 37.49
N THR A 472 17.59 -23.35 37.71
CA THR A 472 16.83 -22.49 36.81
C THR A 472 17.51 -22.38 35.44
N LEU A 473 18.82 -22.11 35.42
CA LEU A 473 19.59 -22.02 34.17
C LEU A 473 19.66 -23.36 33.42
N GLU A 474 19.75 -24.50 34.13
CA GLU A 474 19.72 -25.82 33.50
C GLU A 474 18.36 -26.13 32.86
N ALA A 475 17.26 -25.72 33.50
CA ALA A 475 15.91 -25.82 32.94
C ALA A 475 15.75 -24.91 31.72
N GLU A 476 16.13 -23.63 31.83
CA GLU A 476 16.08 -22.66 30.73
C GLU A 476 16.92 -23.12 29.54
N ARG A 477 18.17 -23.55 29.77
CA ARG A 477 19.04 -24.11 28.72
C ARG A 477 18.39 -25.29 28.01
N LYS A 478 17.73 -26.18 28.75
CA LYS A 478 17.04 -27.35 28.18
C LYS A 478 15.90 -26.91 27.27
N ASP A 479 15.08 -25.96 27.72
CA ASP A 479 13.93 -25.45 26.96
C ASP A 479 14.39 -24.69 25.71
N LEU A 480 15.40 -23.83 25.83
CA LEU A 480 15.98 -23.10 24.69
C LEU A 480 16.58 -24.05 23.64
N LYS A 481 17.32 -25.10 24.08
CA LYS A 481 17.84 -26.13 23.16
C LYS A 481 16.74 -26.93 22.50
N ALA A 482 15.66 -27.25 23.22
CA ALA A 482 14.51 -27.95 22.65
C ALA A 482 13.83 -27.10 21.55
N ILE A 483 13.67 -25.79 21.77
CA ILE A 483 13.13 -24.86 20.77
C ILE A 483 14.05 -24.77 19.55
N LEU A 484 15.36 -24.57 19.74
CA LEU A 484 16.32 -24.43 18.64
C LEU A 484 16.49 -25.71 17.81
N GLY A 485 16.30 -26.87 18.44
CA GLY A 485 16.41 -28.20 17.84
C GLY A 485 15.21 -28.62 16.98
N ASP A 486 14.08 -27.92 17.07
CA ASP A 486 12.87 -28.23 16.31
C ASP A 486 12.30 -26.99 15.60
N ASP A 487 12.36 -26.98 14.25
CA ASP A 487 11.80 -25.88 13.44
C ASP A 487 10.29 -25.72 13.66
N LYS A 488 9.58 -26.83 13.93
CA LYS A 488 8.15 -26.78 14.22
C LYS A 488 7.88 -26.09 15.56
N ALA A 489 8.74 -26.32 16.56
CA ALA A 489 8.65 -25.63 17.85
C ALA A 489 8.88 -24.13 17.70
N LEU A 490 9.88 -23.71 16.89
CA LEU A 490 10.11 -22.29 16.57
C LEU A 490 8.89 -21.65 15.89
N ARG A 491 8.35 -22.27 14.83
CA ARG A 491 7.15 -21.77 14.14
C ARG A 491 5.95 -21.68 15.07
N THR A 492 5.76 -22.68 15.92
CA THR A 492 4.68 -22.68 16.93
C THR A 492 4.84 -21.54 17.93
N LEU A 493 6.08 -21.25 18.35
CA LEU A 493 6.36 -20.12 19.22
C LEU A 493 6.10 -18.78 18.54
N VAL A 494 6.52 -18.60 17.27
CA VAL A 494 6.18 -17.39 16.50
C VAL A 494 4.66 -17.18 16.43
N VAL A 495 3.89 -18.25 16.15
CA VAL A 495 2.43 -18.14 16.07
C VAL A 495 1.83 -17.73 17.42
N LYS A 496 2.28 -18.31 18.53
CA LYS A 496 1.83 -17.92 19.87
C LYS A 496 2.14 -16.46 20.18
N GLU A 497 3.31 -15.97 19.75
CA GLU A 497 3.69 -14.57 19.88
C GLU A 497 2.80 -13.65 19.04
N LEU A 498 2.50 -14.03 17.79
CA LEU A 498 1.58 -13.30 16.92
C LEU A 498 0.17 -13.20 17.51
N GLU A 499 -0.35 -14.28 18.07
CA GLU A 499 -1.66 -14.30 18.73
C GLU A 499 -1.69 -13.43 19.98
N ALA A 500 -0.62 -13.45 20.78
CA ALA A 500 -0.48 -12.60 21.97
C ALA A 500 -0.41 -11.12 21.58
N ASP A 501 0.40 -10.77 20.57
CA ASP A 501 0.53 -9.41 20.07
C ASP A 501 -0.80 -8.93 19.46
N ALA A 502 -1.52 -9.78 18.73
CA ALA A 502 -2.84 -9.47 18.19
C ALA A 502 -3.89 -9.21 19.29
N LYS A 503 -3.81 -9.95 20.40
CA LYS A 503 -4.70 -9.75 21.55
C LYS A 503 -4.40 -8.44 22.28
N GLN A 504 -3.12 -8.09 22.44
CA GLN A 504 -2.71 -6.91 23.18
C GLN A 504 -2.87 -5.61 22.37
N TYR A 505 -2.53 -5.64 21.07
CA TYR A 505 -2.44 -4.46 20.23
C TYR A 505 -3.58 -4.32 19.22
N GLY A 506 -4.31 -5.39 18.92
CA GLY A 506 -5.33 -5.38 17.87
C GLY A 506 -6.59 -4.57 18.20
N ASP A 507 -7.22 -4.05 17.15
CA ASP A 507 -8.48 -3.31 17.21
C ASP A 507 -9.54 -3.87 16.25
N ALA A 508 -10.73 -3.27 16.24
CA ALA A 508 -11.77 -3.62 15.28
C ALA A 508 -11.48 -3.00 13.90
N ARG A 509 -11.94 -3.66 12.83
CA ARG A 509 -11.89 -3.12 11.47
C ARG A 509 -12.67 -1.80 11.39
N ARG A 510 -12.13 -0.82 10.68
CA ARG A 510 -12.75 0.49 10.45
C ARG A 510 -13.44 0.55 9.08
N THR A 511 -12.79 0.05 8.05
CA THR A 511 -13.32 0.05 6.67
C THR A 511 -14.40 -1.03 6.52
N LEU A 512 -15.52 -0.69 5.89
CA LEU A 512 -16.57 -1.64 5.53
C LEU A 512 -16.24 -2.28 4.18
N ILE A 513 -16.28 -3.61 4.07
CA ILE A 513 -16.16 -4.31 2.78
C ILE A 513 -17.55 -4.80 2.41
N ARG A 514 -18.16 -4.19 1.40
CA ARG A 514 -19.46 -4.58 0.87
C ARG A 514 -19.52 -4.18 -0.59
N SER A 515 -19.55 -5.19 -1.45
CA SER A 515 -19.61 -4.98 -2.90
C SER A 515 -20.89 -4.25 -3.28
N GLU A 516 -20.73 -3.18 -4.07
CA GLU A 516 -21.80 -2.38 -4.64
C GLU A 516 -21.39 -1.90 -6.02
N GLU A 517 -22.36 -1.65 -6.90
CA GLU A 517 -22.08 -1.06 -8.19
C GLU A 517 -21.59 0.38 -8.04
N ARG A 518 -20.66 0.79 -8.90
CA ARG A 518 -20.17 2.16 -8.93
C ARG A 518 -21.31 3.11 -9.25
N ALA A 519 -21.22 4.32 -8.71
CA ALA A 519 -22.16 5.36 -9.08
C ALA A 519 -22.08 5.60 -10.58
N ALA A 520 -23.24 5.61 -11.23
CA ALA A 520 -23.40 5.96 -12.62
C ALA A 520 -24.59 6.90 -12.73
N ILE A 521 -24.42 7.98 -13.49
CA ILE A 521 -25.58 8.76 -13.91
C ILE A 521 -26.18 7.97 -15.06
N GLU A 522 -27.30 7.28 -14.79
CA GLU A 522 -28.15 6.79 -15.86
C GLU A 522 -28.58 8.01 -16.68
N ARG A 523 -27.94 8.22 -17.83
CA ARG A 523 -28.50 9.09 -18.85
C ARG A 523 -29.77 8.40 -19.30
N THR A 524 -30.91 8.83 -18.79
CA THR A 524 -32.20 8.59 -19.43
C THR A 524 -32.16 9.38 -20.73
N VAL A 525 -31.57 8.78 -21.76
CA VAL A 525 -31.75 9.24 -23.14
C VAL A 525 -33.24 9.14 -23.38
N VAL A 526 -33.90 10.27 -23.60
CA VAL A 526 -35.31 10.29 -23.95
C VAL A 526 -35.45 9.50 -25.24
N GLU A 527 -36.25 8.43 -25.19
CA GLU A 527 -36.46 7.51 -26.29
C GLU A 527 -37.25 8.21 -27.41
N GLU A 528 -36.56 8.59 -28.48
CA GLU A 528 -37.14 9.26 -29.64
C GLU A 528 -36.87 8.44 -30.91
N PRO A 529 -37.86 8.29 -31.82
CA PRO A 529 -37.65 7.63 -33.08
C PRO A 529 -36.75 8.48 -33.99
N ILE A 530 -35.70 7.87 -34.54
CA ILE A 530 -34.76 8.49 -35.48
C ILE A 530 -34.47 7.57 -36.67
N THR A 531 -34.18 8.17 -37.82
CA THR A 531 -33.67 7.49 -39.02
C THR A 531 -32.21 7.86 -39.21
N VAL A 532 -31.34 6.86 -39.16
CA VAL A 532 -29.89 6.99 -39.39
C VAL A 532 -29.60 6.77 -40.86
N ILE A 533 -28.80 7.64 -41.45
CA ILE A 533 -28.44 7.62 -42.86
C ILE A 533 -26.93 7.59 -42.97
N LEU A 534 -26.41 6.59 -43.68
CA LEU A 534 -25.01 6.45 -44.06
C LEU A 534 -24.84 6.77 -45.55
N SER A 535 -23.84 7.59 -45.88
CA SER A 535 -23.48 7.92 -47.25
C SER A 535 -22.39 7.01 -47.82
N LEU A 536 -22.23 7.00 -49.15
CA LEU A 536 -21.18 6.24 -49.85
C LEU A 536 -19.77 6.67 -49.42
N LYS A 537 -19.59 7.96 -49.09
CA LYS A 537 -18.31 8.48 -48.57
C LYS A 537 -18.14 8.31 -47.06
N GLY A 538 -18.97 7.49 -46.40
CA GLY A 538 -18.84 7.18 -44.97
C GLY A 538 -19.27 8.30 -44.03
N TRP A 539 -20.20 9.17 -44.45
CA TRP A 539 -20.81 10.18 -43.58
C TRP A 539 -22.08 9.63 -42.95
N VAL A 540 -22.24 9.85 -41.64
CA VAL A 540 -23.42 9.41 -40.88
C VAL A 540 -24.16 10.62 -40.31
N ARG A 541 -25.50 10.56 -40.36
CA ARG A 541 -26.40 11.54 -39.72
C ARG A 541 -27.68 10.87 -39.22
N ALA A 542 -28.31 11.50 -38.23
CA ALA A 542 -29.62 11.11 -37.74
C ALA A 542 -30.69 12.16 -38.11
N ARG A 543 -31.88 11.70 -38.49
CA ARG A 543 -33.08 12.52 -38.73
C ARG A 543 -34.18 12.09 -37.76
N SER A 544 -34.92 13.05 -37.22
CA SER A 544 -36.03 12.76 -36.31
C SER A 544 -37.22 12.14 -37.07
N GLY A 545 -37.79 11.07 -36.52
CA GLY A 545 -38.92 10.33 -37.08
C GLY A 545 -38.51 9.07 -37.85
N HIS A 546 -39.49 8.19 -38.06
CA HIS A 546 -39.46 7.05 -38.98
C HIS A 546 -40.31 7.39 -40.22
N GLY A 547 -40.15 6.66 -41.32
CA GLY A 547 -40.92 6.85 -42.55
C GLY A 547 -40.63 8.17 -43.27
N ILE A 548 -39.41 8.70 -43.14
CA ILE A 548 -39.00 9.96 -43.76
C ILE A 548 -38.81 9.76 -45.26
N GLU A 549 -39.23 10.72 -46.09
CA GLU A 549 -38.91 10.72 -47.52
C GLU A 549 -37.40 10.93 -47.73
N LEU A 550 -36.67 9.85 -48.01
CA LEU A 550 -35.22 9.85 -48.13
C LEU A 550 -34.71 10.37 -49.49
N ASP A 551 -35.57 10.44 -50.50
CA ASP A 551 -35.20 10.94 -51.84
C ASP A 551 -34.93 12.46 -51.86
N ALA A 552 -35.48 13.21 -50.89
CA ALA A 552 -35.28 14.65 -50.74
C ALA A 552 -34.03 15.02 -49.90
N VAL A 553 -33.24 14.03 -49.51
CA VAL A 553 -32.11 14.20 -48.59
C VAL A 553 -30.85 14.57 -49.38
N GLY A 554 -30.37 15.80 -49.24
CA GLY A 554 -29.17 16.28 -49.94
C GLY A 554 -27.87 15.65 -49.40
N PHE A 555 -26.93 15.38 -50.31
CA PHE A 555 -25.57 14.88 -50.04
C PHE A 555 -24.53 15.81 -50.66
N LYS A 556 -23.26 15.63 -50.29
CA LYS A 556 -22.15 16.35 -50.90
C LYS A 556 -21.96 15.95 -52.36
N ASP A 557 -21.28 16.79 -53.13
CA ASP A 557 -20.97 16.51 -54.54
C ASP A 557 -20.26 15.16 -54.70
N GLY A 558 -20.84 14.31 -55.56
CA GLY A 558 -20.37 12.95 -55.82
C GLY A 558 -20.56 11.97 -54.65
N ASP A 559 -21.43 12.28 -53.69
CA ASP A 559 -21.86 11.37 -52.62
C ASP A 559 -23.35 11.03 -52.80
N ALA A 560 -23.77 9.88 -52.26
CA ALA A 560 -25.16 9.44 -52.30
C ALA A 560 -25.49 8.59 -51.09
N ARG A 561 -26.78 8.28 -50.92
CA ARG A 561 -27.28 7.37 -49.90
C ARG A 561 -26.68 5.97 -50.10
N TYR A 562 -26.14 5.40 -49.03
CA TYR A 562 -25.64 4.02 -49.01
C TYR A 562 -26.55 3.09 -48.22
N LEU A 563 -26.76 3.38 -46.94
CA LEU A 563 -27.64 2.59 -46.05
C LEU A 563 -28.51 3.52 -45.19
N GLU A 564 -29.68 3.01 -44.78
CA GLU A 564 -30.57 3.65 -43.83
C GLU A 564 -31.04 2.67 -42.76
N LEU A 565 -31.23 3.16 -41.53
CA LEU A 565 -31.72 2.38 -40.40
C LEU A 565 -32.71 3.22 -39.59
N GLU A 566 -33.91 2.70 -39.37
CA GLU A 566 -34.84 3.25 -38.41
C GLU A 566 -34.53 2.67 -37.02
N CYS A 567 -34.28 3.55 -36.06
CA CYS A 567 -33.92 3.17 -34.70
C CYS A 567 -34.47 4.19 -33.70
N LYS A 568 -34.21 3.95 -32.43
CA LYS A 568 -34.48 4.89 -31.35
C LYS A 568 -33.16 5.45 -30.84
N THR A 569 -33.22 6.62 -30.22
CA THR A 569 -32.05 7.27 -29.60
C THR A 569 -31.35 6.39 -28.56
N THR A 570 -32.05 5.43 -27.95
CA THR A 570 -31.49 4.48 -26.96
C THR A 570 -30.74 3.30 -27.59
N ASP A 571 -30.84 3.11 -28.90
CA ASP A 571 -30.31 1.92 -29.55
C ASP A 571 -28.81 2.03 -29.86
N ALA A 572 -28.14 0.87 -29.85
CA ALA A 572 -26.74 0.75 -30.25
C ALA A 572 -26.64 0.32 -31.72
N ILE A 573 -25.88 1.06 -32.50
CA ILE A 573 -25.67 0.80 -33.93
C ILE A 573 -24.34 0.08 -34.10
N SER A 574 -24.39 -1.12 -34.67
CA SER A 574 -23.20 -1.87 -35.05
C SER A 574 -22.68 -1.35 -36.38
N VAL A 575 -21.36 -1.16 -36.49
CA VAL A 575 -20.68 -0.67 -37.70
C VAL A 575 -19.60 -1.66 -38.07
N LEU A 576 -19.53 -2.03 -39.35
CA LEU A 576 -18.50 -2.91 -39.91
C LEU A 576 -17.68 -2.13 -40.95
N SER A 577 -16.36 -2.22 -40.85
CA SER A 577 -15.44 -1.64 -41.83
C SER A 577 -14.90 -2.70 -42.80
N ALA A 578 -14.35 -2.25 -43.94
CA ALA A 578 -13.86 -3.11 -45.00
C ALA A 578 -12.71 -4.03 -44.56
N SER A 579 -11.87 -3.60 -43.60
CA SER A 579 -10.85 -4.48 -43.00
C SER A 579 -11.38 -5.56 -42.06
N GLY A 580 -12.70 -5.61 -41.83
CA GLY A 580 -13.35 -6.58 -40.94
C GLY A 580 -13.34 -6.20 -39.46
N LYS A 581 -13.12 -4.91 -39.15
CA LYS A 581 -13.27 -4.36 -37.80
C LYS A 581 -14.70 -3.95 -37.52
N CYS A 582 -15.13 -4.24 -36.30
CA CYS A 582 -16.45 -3.87 -35.80
C CYS A 582 -16.37 -2.75 -34.77
N PHE A 583 -17.34 -1.85 -34.80
CA PHE A 583 -17.50 -0.76 -33.85
C PHE A 583 -18.96 -0.64 -33.40
N THR A 584 -19.17 0.04 -32.28
CA THR A 584 -20.51 0.34 -31.77
C THR A 584 -20.66 1.84 -31.59
N LEU A 585 -21.69 2.39 -32.22
CA LEU A 585 -22.10 3.78 -32.10
C LEU A 585 -23.36 3.90 -31.25
N ASP A 586 -23.42 4.93 -30.42
CA ASP A 586 -24.64 5.32 -29.73
C ASP A 586 -25.49 6.17 -30.69
N ALA A 587 -26.73 5.76 -30.93
CA ALA A 587 -27.62 6.46 -31.85
C ALA A 587 -27.91 7.92 -31.39
N ALA A 588 -27.92 8.18 -30.08
CA ALA A 588 -28.05 9.53 -29.53
C ALA A 588 -26.82 10.42 -29.76
N ALA A 589 -25.65 9.82 -30.04
CA ALA A 589 -24.42 10.56 -30.29
C ALA A 589 -24.26 10.99 -31.76
N LEU A 590 -25.15 10.56 -32.65
CA LEU A 590 -25.10 10.90 -34.07
C LEU A 590 -25.49 12.37 -34.31
N PRO A 591 -24.87 13.05 -35.29
CA PRO A 591 -25.22 14.41 -35.62
C PRO A 591 -26.64 14.47 -36.18
N SER A 592 -27.53 15.17 -35.46
CA SER A 592 -28.92 15.40 -35.84
C SER A 592 -29.08 16.68 -36.68
N GLY A 593 -29.95 16.67 -37.68
CA GLY A 593 -30.39 17.89 -38.38
C GLY A 593 -30.36 17.80 -39.91
N ARG A 594 -30.45 18.97 -40.58
CA ARG A 594 -30.52 19.06 -42.06
C ARG A 594 -29.16 19.04 -42.78
N GLY A 595 -28.05 19.13 -42.05
CA GLY A 595 -26.69 19.13 -42.63
C GLY A 595 -26.24 17.76 -43.12
N ASP A 596 -24.99 17.70 -43.60
CA ASP A 596 -24.39 16.49 -44.19
C ASP A 596 -23.97 15.42 -43.15
N GLY A 597 -24.03 15.74 -41.85
CA GLY A 597 -23.61 14.84 -40.78
C GLY A 597 -22.12 14.96 -40.45
N ALA A 598 -21.53 13.85 -40.02
CA ALA A 598 -20.10 13.73 -39.72
C ALA A 598 -19.53 12.43 -40.31
N PRO A 599 -18.25 12.40 -40.70
CA PRO A 599 -17.57 11.16 -41.08
C PRO A 599 -17.58 10.15 -39.92
N VAL A 600 -17.88 8.88 -40.20
CA VAL A 600 -17.92 7.82 -39.17
C VAL A 600 -16.58 7.69 -38.42
N ASN A 601 -15.45 7.90 -39.11
CA ASN A 601 -14.12 7.84 -38.51
C ASN A 601 -13.83 8.95 -37.47
N THR A 602 -14.69 9.96 -37.34
CA THR A 602 -14.61 10.94 -36.25
C THR A 602 -15.27 10.43 -34.96
N LEU A 603 -16.17 9.45 -35.08
CA LEU A 603 -16.90 8.85 -33.96
C LEU A 603 -16.20 7.57 -33.45
N VAL A 604 -15.59 6.82 -34.37
CA VAL A 604 -14.86 5.57 -34.09
C VAL A 604 -13.48 5.59 -34.75
N ASN A 605 -12.51 4.88 -34.18
CA ASN A 605 -11.14 4.86 -34.71
C ASN A 605 -10.98 3.87 -35.87
N SER A 606 -11.74 4.08 -36.95
CA SER A 606 -11.63 3.29 -38.18
C SER A 606 -10.52 3.77 -39.12
N GLY A 607 -9.83 4.87 -38.80
CA GLY A 607 -8.76 5.43 -39.62
C GLY A 607 -9.26 5.88 -41.00
N SER A 608 -8.63 5.37 -42.07
CA SER A 608 -9.03 5.58 -43.47
C SER A 608 -9.84 4.41 -44.04
N ASP A 609 -10.29 3.48 -43.19
CA ASP A 609 -11.01 2.29 -43.62
C ASP A 609 -12.45 2.63 -44.04
N GLU A 610 -12.92 2.00 -45.11
CA GLU A 610 -14.26 2.20 -45.64
C GLU A 610 -15.30 1.53 -44.74
N ILE A 611 -16.47 2.16 -44.59
CA ILE A 611 -17.56 1.59 -43.80
C ILE A 611 -18.53 0.88 -44.74
N VAL A 612 -18.61 -0.44 -44.61
CA VAL A 612 -19.34 -1.30 -45.54
C VAL A 612 -20.72 -1.70 -45.03
N TRP A 613 -20.95 -1.60 -43.72
CA TRP A 613 -22.25 -1.97 -43.17
C TRP A 613 -22.55 -1.27 -41.84
N ILE A 614 -23.82 -0.98 -41.64
CA ILE A 614 -24.38 -0.61 -40.34
C ILE A 614 -25.62 -1.45 -40.06
N GLY A 615 -25.86 -1.78 -38.80
CA GLY A 615 -27.06 -2.53 -38.42
C GLY A 615 -27.48 -2.34 -36.99
N ILE A 616 -28.75 -2.67 -36.77
CA ILE A 616 -29.45 -2.59 -35.50
C ILE A 616 -30.34 -3.83 -35.35
N GLY A 617 -30.53 -4.29 -34.11
CA GLY A 617 -31.45 -5.37 -33.81
C GLY A 617 -31.23 -5.94 -32.43
N SER A 618 -31.93 -7.04 -32.15
CA SER A 618 -31.67 -7.83 -30.94
C SER A 618 -30.23 -8.40 -30.98
N PRO A 619 -29.51 -8.45 -29.84
CA PRO A 619 -28.23 -9.13 -29.76
C PRO A 619 -28.26 -10.58 -30.25
N GLU A 620 -29.42 -11.24 -30.21
CA GLU A 620 -29.61 -12.63 -30.67
C GLU A 620 -29.84 -12.78 -32.18
N THR A 621 -29.98 -11.67 -32.92
CA THR A 621 -30.16 -11.70 -34.36
C THR A 621 -28.97 -12.38 -35.03
N GLN A 622 -29.24 -13.45 -35.78
CA GLN A 622 -28.21 -14.17 -36.54
C GLN A 622 -27.83 -13.39 -37.80
N LEU A 623 -26.53 -13.30 -38.05
CA LEU A 623 -25.92 -12.66 -39.20
C LEU A 623 -25.01 -13.65 -39.91
N LEU A 624 -24.94 -13.54 -41.24
CA LEU A 624 -23.94 -14.19 -42.06
C LEU A 624 -22.93 -13.14 -42.51
N LEU A 625 -21.70 -13.22 -42.00
CA LEU A 625 -20.61 -12.39 -42.50
C LEU A 625 -19.82 -13.18 -43.54
N ALA A 626 -19.49 -12.52 -44.64
CA ALA A 626 -18.69 -13.08 -45.71
C ALA A 626 -17.74 -12.02 -46.26
N ASN A 627 -16.60 -12.46 -46.80
CA ASN A 627 -15.62 -11.61 -47.48
C ASN A 627 -15.43 -12.04 -48.94
N THR A 628 -14.78 -11.18 -49.72
CA THR A 628 -14.46 -11.42 -51.15
C THR A 628 -13.51 -12.60 -51.37
N GLY A 629 -12.75 -12.99 -50.34
CA GLY A 629 -11.91 -14.20 -50.33
C GLY A 629 -12.67 -15.53 -50.23
N GLY A 630 -14.01 -15.49 -50.20
CA GLY A 630 -14.86 -16.69 -50.18
C GLY A 630 -15.03 -17.32 -48.80
N ASN A 631 -14.55 -16.67 -47.74
CA ASN A 631 -14.74 -17.11 -46.36
C ASN A 631 -15.96 -16.42 -45.75
N GLY A 632 -16.71 -17.15 -44.92
CA GLY A 632 -17.81 -16.59 -44.16
C GLY A 632 -18.20 -17.47 -42.97
N PHE A 633 -18.84 -16.87 -41.98
CA PHE A 633 -19.32 -17.57 -40.79
C PHE A 633 -20.60 -16.93 -40.25
N LEU A 634 -21.38 -17.74 -39.53
CA LEU A 634 -22.55 -17.26 -38.80
C LEU A 634 -22.12 -16.67 -37.47
N CYS A 635 -22.63 -15.48 -37.14
CA CYS A 635 -22.47 -14.87 -35.83
C CYS A 635 -23.78 -14.27 -35.35
N ARG A 636 -23.80 -13.75 -34.12
CA ARG A 636 -24.90 -12.95 -33.60
C ARG A 636 -24.53 -11.47 -33.68
N LEU A 637 -25.54 -10.60 -33.78
CA LEU A 637 -25.32 -9.13 -33.74
C LEU A 637 -24.60 -8.71 -32.45
N GLY A 638 -24.90 -9.36 -31.32
CA GLY A 638 -24.22 -9.12 -30.04
C GLY A 638 -22.72 -9.41 -30.07
N ASP A 639 -22.24 -10.29 -30.96
CA ASP A 639 -20.81 -10.62 -31.08
C ASP A 639 -19.98 -9.46 -31.67
N LEU A 640 -20.64 -8.57 -32.41
CA LEU A 640 -20.08 -7.36 -33.03
C LEU A 640 -20.00 -6.18 -32.04
N ALA A 641 -20.62 -6.29 -30.86
CA ALA A 641 -20.68 -5.21 -29.89
C ALA A 641 -19.31 -4.92 -29.26
N THR A 642 -18.98 -3.63 -29.13
CA THR A 642 -17.71 -3.14 -28.60
C THR A 642 -17.95 -2.01 -27.61
N LYS A 643 -17.13 -1.94 -26.54
CA LYS A 643 -17.18 -0.86 -25.54
C LYS A 643 -16.11 0.21 -25.74
N THR A 644 -15.21 0.02 -26.71
CA THR A 644 -14.05 0.89 -26.93
C THR A 644 -14.14 1.52 -28.33
N ARG A 645 -13.63 2.76 -28.46
CA ARG A 645 -13.54 3.43 -29.76
C ARG A 645 -12.53 2.79 -30.71
N GLN A 646 -11.67 1.91 -30.22
CA GLN A 646 -10.69 1.18 -31.05
C GLN A 646 -11.34 0.06 -31.86
N GLY A 647 -12.57 -0.34 -31.52
CA GLY A 647 -13.26 -1.45 -32.16
C GLY A 647 -12.69 -2.82 -31.80
N LYS A 648 -13.13 -3.83 -32.53
CA LYS A 648 -12.73 -5.23 -32.39
C LYS A 648 -12.42 -5.80 -33.76
N ASP A 649 -11.26 -6.42 -33.92
CA ASP A 649 -10.96 -7.25 -35.09
C ASP A 649 -11.90 -8.46 -35.07
N PHE A 650 -12.84 -8.50 -36.01
CA PHE A 650 -13.91 -9.50 -36.00
C PHE A 650 -13.77 -10.52 -37.13
N MET A 651 -13.34 -10.06 -38.30
CA MET A 651 -13.08 -10.91 -39.45
C MET A 651 -11.75 -10.53 -40.09
N ALA A 652 -10.91 -11.52 -40.39
CA ALA A 652 -9.73 -11.28 -41.21
C ALA A 652 -10.14 -11.19 -42.69
N VAL A 653 -9.80 -10.08 -43.33
CA VAL A 653 -10.05 -9.84 -44.76
C VAL A 653 -8.71 -9.92 -45.50
N PRO A 654 -8.52 -10.88 -46.43
CA PRO A 654 -7.30 -10.98 -47.24
C PRO A 654 -7.09 -9.72 -48.11
N GLU A 655 -5.85 -9.43 -48.50
CA GLU A 655 -5.56 -8.38 -49.48
C GLU A 655 -6.19 -8.73 -50.85
N GLY A 656 -7.10 -7.89 -51.33
CA GLY A 656 -7.90 -8.07 -52.55
C GLY A 656 -9.33 -7.62 -52.33
#